data_AF-A0A523I1Z4-F1
#
_entry.id   AF-A0A523I1Z4-F1
#
_cell.length_a   1.000
_cell.length_b   1.000
_cell.length_c   1.000
_cell.angle_alpha   90.00
_cell.angle_beta   90.00
_cell.angle_gamma   90.00
#
_symmetry.space_group_name_H-M   'P 1'
#
loop_
_entity.id
_entity.type
_entity.pdbx_description
1 polymer ?
#
loop_
_entity_poly.entity_id
_entity_poly.type
_entity_poly.pdbx_seq_one_letter_code
_entity_poly.pdbx_strand_id
1 'polypeptide(L)'
;KLFDRKFDPAIVKLPQVNEKHESNIPGLYIIGEVSGIPLIKLGLNQGNNLTNRLFENKPSLNLPTDVYDVLIVGAGTSGIGAANRAQELGLNYIVIEQGKPANLIRSFTKGKPLFMEPLDVPLESSMWCEESSKEEFLEIWEKQIRERGLKINSHESVSDIKKLTDLFVVTTSKGVYKAKYVILAIGKAGNPRKAGVPGEKEYAAKIAHFLADPDEYNEKNILIYGGGDVAAEAAIALAPHNNVTMVTIDEELIFPKKRNVDKLRELEKQEKLTLYLDTHLKEIGKDSVKLEKDKQVTEIKNDQVFEMIGSELPIKFFNKIGIKLDGSWDVKRVLFLAAMFAVFYSVYAIKAPWWPFNQNFFTDPAGNPLNWKDYLTFNWTIFGFAKNISPSFWYAGLYTLFMTYFGFKAYVRWGVNFKDSYQKKRYLTLIGTQWTLGFLVPEFIMWYVHHKSGPNLILGSPDYSWKAYGLEYIWPLQFHQFFYDISLFYIIWGLMTAFVIIPILSVKHGKRYCTWICGCGGLAETVGDRWRHKMPKGRRAQSWEWMNQAILIWAFVATILVCGNMLFGKIYHNDINHWFGFLSQVGEKSRYWYGYIADFWLVGVIPVTLYPFFGGKVWCRYWCPLAKWMEFWSKKFGSLRIDSNEKCIICGECSRYCEVGIDVMSFAKNQENFSNKNTACIQCGICITVCPMDVLSFQNGGVKVNGDVVDKEYIKVAA
;
A
#
# COMPACT_ATOMS: atom_id res chain seq x y z
N LYS A 1 4.61 16.47 20.01
CA LYS A 1 5.82 16.11 19.23
C LYS A 1 5.64 14.87 18.33
N LEU A 2 5.02 13.75 18.76
CA LEU A 2 4.77 12.56 17.89
C LEU A 2 3.73 12.76 16.76
N PHE A 3 2.90 13.80 16.83
CA PHE A 3 1.86 14.10 15.85
C PHE A 3 2.28 15.10 14.77
N ASP A 4 3.56 15.53 14.75
CA ASP A 4 4.00 16.65 13.93
C ASP A 4 4.80 16.25 12.67
N ARG A 5 4.55 15.08 12.09
CA ARG A 5 5.17 14.72 10.80
C ARG A 5 4.43 15.37 9.65
N LYS A 6 4.86 16.55 9.17
CA LYS A 6 4.19 17.39 8.13
C LYS A 6 4.07 16.73 6.75
N PHE A 7 4.50 15.48 6.64
CA PHE A 7 4.55 14.72 5.41
C PHE A 7 3.21 14.07 5.06
N ASP A 8 2.62 14.51 3.96
CA ASP A 8 1.68 13.72 3.18
C ASP A 8 2.46 13.18 1.98
N PRO A 9 2.82 11.87 1.94
CA PRO A 9 3.32 11.29 0.70
C PRO A 9 2.17 11.34 -0.30
N ALA A 10 2.11 12.43 -1.07
CA ALA A 10 1.19 12.56 -2.19
C ALA A 10 1.27 11.24 -2.96
N ILE A 11 0.14 10.54 -3.07
CA ILE A 11 0.06 9.26 -3.76
C ILE A 11 0.63 9.49 -5.15
N VAL A 12 1.84 8.99 -5.40
CA VAL A 12 2.50 9.13 -6.68
C VAL A 12 1.60 8.44 -7.68
N LYS A 13 0.95 9.23 -8.56
CA LYS A 13 0.06 8.73 -9.60
C LYS A 13 0.89 8.01 -10.65
N LEU A 14 1.07 6.71 -10.47
CA LEU A 14 1.76 5.84 -11.42
C LEU A 14 0.86 5.57 -12.63
N PRO A 15 1.44 5.28 -13.80
CA PRO A 15 0.65 4.79 -14.93
C PRO A 15 -0.07 3.47 -14.59
N GLN A 16 -1.30 3.33 -15.07
CA GLN A 16 -2.08 2.12 -14.90
C GLN A 16 -1.54 1.04 -15.84
N VAL A 17 -1.06 -0.07 -15.24
CA VAL A 17 -0.64 -1.27 -15.97
C VAL A 17 -1.34 -2.51 -15.42
N ASN A 18 -1.55 -3.50 -16.28
CA ASN A 18 -2.04 -4.82 -15.84
C ASN A 18 -0.89 -5.67 -15.23
N GLU A 19 -1.20 -6.88 -14.77
CA GLU A 19 -0.22 -7.84 -14.24
C GLU A 19 0.88 -8.22 -15.26
N LYS A 20 0.64 -7.94 -16.55
CA LYS A 20 1.59 -8.14 -17.64
C LYS A 20 2.38 -6.87 -17.99
N HIS A 21 2.34 -5.81 -17.18
CA HIS A 21 2.99 -4.53 -17.47
C HIS A 21 2.46 -3.81 -18.71
N GLU A 22 1.34 -4.25 -19.28
CA GLU A 22 0.71 -3.60 -20.42
C GLU A 22 -0.14 -2.43 -19.95
N SER A 23 -0.04 -1.30 -20.65
CA SER A 23 -0.84 -0.11 -20.39
C SER A 23 -2.29 -0.28 -20.86
N ASN A 24 -3.09 0.78 -20.76
CA ASN A 24 -4.42 0.84 -21.39
C ASN A 24 -4.37 0.87 -22.92
N ILE A 25 -3.19 0.97 -23.54
CA ILE A 25 -2.97 0.95 -24.98
C ILE A 25 -2.38 -0.42 -25.33
N PRO A 26 -3.13 -1.31 -26.01
CA PRO A 26 -2.66 -2.67 -26.27
C PRO A 26 -1.34 -2.68 -27.04
N GLY A 27 -0.37 -3.49 -26.61
CA GLY A 27 0.98 -3.56 -27.20
C GLY A 27 1.97 -2.48 -26.73
N LEU A 28 1.56 -1.56 -25.85
CA LEU A 28 2.45 -0.62 -25.16
C LEU A 28 2.63 -1.07 -23.71
N TYR A 29 3.87 -1.39 -23.36
CA TYR A 29 4.27 -1.89 -22.04
C TYR A 29 5.08 -0.84 -21.28
N ILE A 30 4.98 -0.82 -19.95
CA ILE A 30 5.66 0.14 -19.08
C ILE A 30 6.39 -0.62 -17.98
N ILE A 31 7.71 -0.43 -17.90
CA ILE A 31 8.60 -1.13 -16.96
C ILE A 31 9.56 -0.15 -16.26
N GLY A 32 10.30 -0.66 -15.28
CA GLY A 32 11.30 0.08 -14.51
C GLY A 32 10.70 0.99 -13.45
N GLU A 33 11.42 2.07 -13.14
CA GLU A 33 11.12 2.94 -11.99
C GLU A 33 9.72 3.58 -12.03
N VAL A 34 9.22 3.86 -13.24
CA VAL A 34 7.87 4.41 -13.46
C VAL A 34 6.75 3.39 -13.19
N SER A 35 7.08 2.10 -13.12
CA SER A 35 6.17 1.02 -12.70
C SER A 35 6.34 0.63 -11.21
N GLY A 36 7.31 1.25 -10.53
CA GLY A 36 7.62 1.01 -9.11
C GLY A 36 8.77 0.04 -8.85
N ILE A 37 9.62 -0.25 -9.84
CA ILE A 37 10.81 -1.10 -9.66
C ILE A 37 12.09 -0.24 -9.79
N PRO A 38 12.70 0.21 -8.69
CA PRO A 38 13.86 1.11 -8.74
C PRO A 38 15.22 0.39 -8.73
N LEU A 39 15.26 -0.95 -8.65
CA LEU A 39 16.51 -1.71 -8.45
C LEU A 39 17.13 -2.19 -9.76
N ILE A 40 18.47 -2.27 -9.78
CA ILE A 40 19.26 -2.62 -10.97
C ILE A 40 18.94 -4.04 -11.43
N LYS A 41 19.15 -5.04 -10.57
CA LYS A 41 18.89 -6.47 -10.86
C LYS A 41 17.43 -6.73 -11.23
N LEU A 42 16.48 -6.20 -10.43
CA LEU A 42 15.06 -6.36 -10.72
C LEU A 42 14.64 -5.67 -12.03
N GLY A 43 15.24 -4.51 -12.34
CA GLY A 43 15.03 -3.81 -13.59
C GLY A 43 15.47 -4.68 -14.78
N LEU A 44 16.69 -5.21 -14.74
CA LEU A 44 17.22 -6.13 -15.76
C LEU A 44 16.30 -7.34 -15.97
N ASN A 45 15.94 -8.03 -14.89
CA ASN A 45 15.04 -9.19 -14.95
C ASN A 45 13.66 -8.81 -15.51
N GLN A 46 13.10 -7.67 -15.11
CA GLN A 46 11.79 -7.23 -15.61
C GLN A 46 11.82 -7.00 -17.13
N GLY A 47 12.87 -6.36 -17.64
CA GLY A 47 13.07 -6.16 -19.08
C GLY A 47 13.25 -7.48 -19.84
N ASN A 48 14.10 -8.37 -19.30
CA ASN A 48 14.36 -9.70 -19.84
C ASN A 48 13.06 -10.52 -19.92
N ASN A 49 12.32 -10.62 -18.81
CA ASN A 49 11.16 -11.49 -18.67
C ASN A 49 9.97 -10.97 -19.47
N LEU A 50 9.79 -9.65 -19.52
CA LEU A 50 8.79 -9.06 -20.41
C LEU A 50 9.08 -9.42 -21.86
N THR A 51 10.30 -9.19 -22.32
CA THR A 51 10.70 -9.46 -23.72
C THR A 51 10.56 -10.94 -24.04
N ASN A 52 11.02 -11.82 -23.15
CA ASN A 52 10.80 -13.26 -23.26
C ASN A 52 9.32 -13.59 -23.46
N ARG A 53 8.44 -13.13 -22.58
CA ARG A 53 7.02 -13.44 -22.65
C ARG A 53 6.33 -12.90 -23.90
N LEU A 54 6.80 -11.76 -24.44
CA LEU A 54 6.24 -11.21 -25.69
C LEU A 54 6.57 -12.07 -26.91
N PHE A 55 7.71 -12.78 -26.87
CA PHE A 55 8.27 -13.46 -28.04
C PHE A 55 8.57 -14.96 -27.79
N GLU A 56 8.09 -15.53 -26.69
CA GLU A 56 8.39 -16.89 -26.18
C GLU A 56 8.13 -18.00 -27.23
N ASN A 57 7.24 -17.74 -28.20
CA ASN A 57 6.89 -18.66 -29.28
C ASN A 57 7.08 -18.06 -30.69
N LYS A 58 7.67 -16.86 -30.81
CA LYS A 58 7.82 -16.12 -32.07
C LYS A 58 9.09 -15.27 -32.05
N PRO A 59 10.27 -15.84 -32.37
CA PRO A 59 11.54 -15.10 -32.34
C PRO A 59 11.63 -14.00 -33.42
N SER A 60 10.71 -13.96 -34.39
CA SER A 60 10.51 -12.84 -35.31
C SER A 60 9.05 -12.77 -35.74
N LEU A 61 8.53 -11.56 -35.96
CA LEU A 61 7.16 -11.36 -36.47
C LEU A 61 7.09 -11.27 -38.01
N ASN A 62 8.22 -11.46 -38.72
CA ASN A 62 8.32 -11.31 -40.18
C ASN A 62 7.71 -10.00 -40.70
N LEU A 63 8.00 -8.90 -40.01
CA LEU A 63 7.54 -7.57 -40.39
C LEU A 63 8.42 -6.99 -41.52
N PRO A 64 7.92 -5.99 -42.27
CA PRO A 64 8.75 -5.21 -43.19
C PRO A 64 10.00 -4.66 -42.50
N THR A 65 11.10 -4.54 -43.24
CA THR A 65 12.41 -4.13 -42.68
C THR A 65 12.40 -2.72 -42.07
N ASP A 66 11.48 -1.84 -42.47
CA ASP A 66 11.28 -0.51 -41.89
C ASP A 66 10.45 -0.51 -40.59
N VAL A 67 10.02 -1.68 -40.13
CA VAL A 67 9.21 -1.86 -38.92
C VAL A 67 9.96 -2.74 -37.92
N TYR A 68 10.10 -2.21 -36.70
CA TYR A 68 10.69 -2.94 -35.60
C TYR A 68 9.67 -3.89 -34.96
N ASP A 69 10.10 -5.10 -34.58
CA ASP A 69 9.32 -6.01 -33.74
C ASP A 69 9.02 -5.33 -32.40
N VAL A 70 10.02 -4.68 -31.82
CA VAL A 70 9.90 -3.94 -30.58
C VAL A 70 10.79 -2.69 -30.57
N LEU A 71 10.21 -1.55 -30.18
CA LEU A 71 10.94 -0.31 -29.90
C LEU A 71 10.96 -0.06 -28.39
N ILE A 72 12.15 0.13 -27.85
CA ILE A 72 12.37 0.34 -26.42
C ILE A 72 12.72 1.82 -26.20
N VAL A 73 12.01 2.48 -25.29
CA VAL A 73 12.25 3.88 -24.94
C VAL A 73 12.92 3.96 -23.58
N GLY A 74 14.17 4.40 -23.56
CA GLY A 74 15.04 4.46 -22.39
C GLY A 74 16.01 3.29 -22.31
N ALA A 75 17.30 3.57 -22.13
CA ALA A 75 18.40 2.63 -21.92
C ALA A 75 18.87 2.64 -20.45
N GLY A 76 17.91 2.71 -19.52
CA GLY A 76 18.15 2.38 -18.11
C GLY A 76 18.25 0.87 -17.89
N THR A 77 18.25 0.43 -16.63
CA THR A 77 18.42 -0.99 -16.27
C THR A 77 17.38 -1.89 -16.93
N SER A 78 16.10 -1.51 -16.87
CA SER A 78 15.02 -2.29 -17.48
C SER A 78 15.01 -2.26 -19.01
N GLY A 79 15.40 -1.12 -19.60
CA GLY A 79 15.53 -0.98 -21.04
C GLY A 79 16.67 -1.81 -21.62
N ILE A 80 17.82 -1.82 -20.93
CA ILE A 80 18.98 -2.66 -21.28
C ILE A 80 18.64 -4.14 -21.12
N GLY A 81 17.93 -4.53 -20.06
CA GLY A 81 17.46 -5.91 -19.90
C GLY A 81 16.56 -6.36 -21.05
N ALA A 82 15.64 -5.51 -21.49
CA ALA A 82 14.78 -5.78 -22.64
C ALA A 82 15.57 -5.84 -23.96
N ALA A 83 16.51 -4.90 -24.16
CA ALA A 83 17.34 -4.82 -25.35
C ALA A 83 18.27 -6.02 -25.49
N ASN A 84 18.93 -6.42 -24.40
CA ASN A 84 19.78 -7.60 -24.38
C ASN A 84 18.98 -8.84 -24.74
N ARG A 85 17.78 -9.00 -24.17
CA ARG A 85 16.97 -10.17 -24.49
C ARG A 85 16.44 -10.14 -25.93
N ALA A 86 16.11 -8.96 -26.45
CA ALA A 86 15.70 -8.81 -27.84
C ALA A 86 16.82 -9.18 -28.82
N GLN A 87 18.07 -8.83 -28.50
CA GLN A 87 19.25 -9.23 -29.25
C GLN A 87 19.44 -10.75 -29.25
N GLU A 88 19.35 -11.40 -28.08
CA GLU A 88 19.48 -12.86 -27.96
C GLU A 88 18.41 -13.64 -28.74
N LEU A 89 17.21 -13.07 -28.85
CA LEU A 89 16.11 -13.65 -29.64
C LEU A 89 16.22 -13.36 -31.14
N GLY A 90 17.18 -12.53 -31.58
CA GLY A 90 17.35 -12.16 -32.97
C GLY A 90 16.26 -11.21 -33.50
N LEU A 91 15.59 -10.46 -32.62
CA LEU A 91 14.51 -9.56 -33.00
C LEU A 91 15.02 -8.33 -33.77
N ASN A 92 14.19 -7.77 -34.65
CA ASN A 92 14.42 -6.44 -35.19
C ASN A 92 13.98 -5.40 -34.15
N TYR A 93 14.93 -4.89 -33.35
CA TYR A 93 14.64 -3.91 -32.30
C TYR A 93 15.53 -2.67 -32.39
N ILE A 94 15.11 -1.61 -31.70
CA ILE A 94 15.89 -0.39 -31.49
C ILE A 94 15.60 0.17 -30.10
N VAL A 95 16.63 0.68 -29.43
CA VAL A 95 16.49 1.43 -28.17
C VAL A 95 16.73 2.91 -28.46
N ILE A 96 15.82 3.76 -27.97
CA ILE A 96 15.95 5.23 -28.06
C ILE A 96 16.24 5.78 -26.67
N GLU A 97 17.39 6.43 -26.47
CA GLU A 97 17.85 6.99 -25.20
C GLU A 97 18.17 8.47 -25.32
N GLN A 98 17.60 9.30 -24.44
CA GLN A 98 17.78 10.75 -24.47
C GLN A 98 19.19 11.21 -24.07
N GLY A 99 19.87 10.45 -23.21
CA GLY A 99 21.23 10.69 -22.74
C GLY A 99 22.18 9.60 -23.22
N LYS A 100 22.97 9.04 -22.29
CA LYS A 100 23.82 7.87 -22.52
C LYS A 100 23.19 6.61 -21.89
N PRO A 101 23.56 5.40 -22.32
CA PRO A 101 23.14 4.17 -21.65
C PRO A 101 23.49 4.22 -20.15
N ALA A 102 22.57 3.74 -19.31
CA ALA A 102 22.64 3.81 -17.85
C ALA A 102 22.77 5.24 -17.26
N ASN A 103 22.11 6.23 -17.89
CA ASN A 103 22.23 7.66 -17.52
C ASN A 103 22.01 7.96 -16.03
N LEU A 104 21.04 7.30 -15.38
CA LEU A 104 20.80 7.46 -13.94
C LEU A 104 22.01 7.01 -13.11
N ILE A 105 22.61 5.86 -13.43
CA ILE A 105 23.78 5.36 -12.71
C ILE A 105 24.97 6.30 -12.91
N ARG A 106 25.13 6.85 -14.12
CA ARG A 106 26.16 7.88 -14.41
C ARG A 106 26.01 9.14 -13.57
N SER A 107 24.78 9.53 -13.24
CA SER A 107 24.50 10.69 -12.38
C SER A 107 24.79 10.47 -10.90
N PHE A 108 25.06 9.24 -10.47
CA PHE A 108 25.46 8.98 -9.10
C PHE A 108 26.85 9.58 -8.81
N THR A 109 27.08 9.93 -7.55
CA THR A 109 28.37 10.46 -7.10
C THR A 109 29.48 9.44 -7.27
N LYS A 110 30.69 9.92 -7.56
CA LYS A 110 31.90 9.12 -7.73
C LYS A 110 32.14 8.17 -6.56
N GLY A 111 32.54 6.93 -6.88
CA GLY A 111 32.81 5.89 -5.88
C GLY A 111 31.58 5.36 -5.14
N LYS A 112 30.35 5.72 -5.56
CA LYS A 112 29.13 5.22 -4.93
C LYS A 112 29.05 3.70 -5.08
N PRO A 113 28.94 2.93 -3.97
CA PRO A 113 28.78 1.49 -4.04
C PRO A 113 27.39 1.13 -4.57
N LEU A 114 27.33 0.16 -5.48
CA LEU A 114 26.11 -0.40 -6.04
C LEU A 114 25.88 -1.78 -5.45
N PHE A 115 24.75 -1.96 -4.78
CA PHE A 115 24.35 -3.22 -4.15
C PHE A 115 23.37 -3.98 -5.05
N MET A 116 23.50 -5.31 -5.11
CA MET A 116 22.69 -6.18 -5.98
C MET A 116 21.66 -7.03 -5.22
N GLU A 117 20.98 -6.36 -4.29
CA GLU A 117 19.83 -6.88 -3.56
C GLU A 117 18.56 -6.90 -4.45
N PRO A 118 17.57 -7.75 -4.14
CA PRO A 118 17.56 -8.77 -3.09
C PRO A 118 18.41 -9.99 -3.48
N LEU A 119 19.30 -10.48 -2.59
CA LEU A 119 20.24 -11.58 -2.91
C LEU A 119 19.57 -12.91 -3.31
N ASP A 120 18.36 -13.19 -2.82
CA ASP A 120 17.60 -14.42 -3.07
C ASP A 120 16.93 -14.46 -4.45
N VAL A 121 16.90 -13.34 -5.17
CA VAL A 121 16.42 -13.28 -6.55
C VAL A 121 17.58 -13.53 -7.50
N PRO A 122 17.53 -14.62 -8.30
CA PRO A 122 18.55 -14.90 -9.29
C PRO A 122 18.54 -13.84 -10.39
N LEU A 123 19.70 -13.58 -10.98
CA LEU A 123 19.81 -12.77 -12.18
C LEU A 123 19.37 -13.61 -13.38
N GLU A 124 18.29 -13.20 -14.05
CA GLU A 124 17.71 -13.90 -15.21
C GLU A 124 18.19 -13.34 -16.55
N SER A 125 18.66 -12.10 -16.56
CA SER A 125 19.33 -11.50 -17.71
C SER A 125 20.76 -12.01 -17.81
N SER A 126 21.28 -12.18 -19.03
CA SER A 126 22.70 -12.54 -19.24
C SER A 126 23.65 -11.33 -19.15
N MET A 127 23.13 -10.11 -18.95
CA MET A 127 23.94 -8.93 -18.64
C MET A 127 24.60 -9.12 -17.26
N TRP A 128 25.85 -8.68 -17.11
CA TRP A 128 26.56 -8.76 -15.82
C TRP A 128 25.95 -7.78 -14.82
N CYS A 129 25.85 -8.21 -13.56
CA CYS A 129 25.22 -7.43 -12.49
C CYS A 129 25.65 -7.96 -11.12
N GLU A 130 26.81 -7.50 -10.64
CA GLU A 130 27.35 -7.84 -9.32
C GLU A 130 27.63 -6.57 -8.51
N GLU A 131 27.92 -6.72 -7.21
CA GLU A 131 28.27 -5.58 -6.36
C GLU A 131 29.56 -4.94 -6.84
N SER A 132 29.56 -3.63 -7.02
CA SER A 132 30.71 -2.91 -7.58
C SER A 132 30.65 -1.41 -7.26
N SER A 133 31.72 -0.70 -7.60
CA SER A 133 31.66 0.77 -7.68
C SER A 133 30.83 1.22 -8.89
N LYS A 134 30.36 2.48 -8.88
CA LYS A 134 29.70 3.13 -10.02
C LYS A 134 30.56 3.03 -11.29
N GLU A 135 31.85 3.30 -11.18
CA GLU A 135 32.80 3.37 -12.29
C GLU A 135 33.00 2.00 -12.94
N GLU A 136 33.34 1.01 -12.12
CA GLU A 136 33.52 -0.39 -12.56
C GLU A 136 32.25 -0.93 -13.23
N PHE A 137 31.08 -0.63 -12.65
CA PHE A 137 29.80 -1.03 -13.22
C PHE A 137 29.59 -0.48 -14.63
N LEU A 138 29.86 0.82 -14.81
CA LEU A 138 29.70 1.49 -16.10
C LEU A 138 30.70 0.97 -17.14
N GLU A 139 31.94 0.72 -16.73
CA GLU A 139 32.97 0.16 -17.62
C GLU A 139 32.56 -1.22 -18.16
N ILE A 140 32.14 -2.12 -17.26
CA ILE A 140 31.69 -3.47 -17.64
C ILE A 140 30.45 -3.40 -18.53
N TRP A 141 29.46 -2.57 -18.18
CA TRP A 141 28.25 -2.42 -18.98
C TRP A 141 28.52 -1.84 -20.35
N GLU A 142 29.38 -0.83 -20.47
CA GLU A 142 29.79 -0.28 -21.75
C GLU A 142 30.48 -1.33 -22.63
N LYS A 143 31.35 -2.16 -22.04
CA LYS A 143 31.99 -3.27 -22.72
C LYS A 143 30.95 -4.28 -23.23
N GLN A 144 30.03 -4.73 -22.37
CA GLN A 144 28.99 -5.69 -22.75
C GLN A 144 28.05 -5.14 -23.82
N ILE A 145 27.64 -3.87 -23.73
CA ILE A 145 26.79 -3.22 -24.75
C ILE A 145 27.47 -3.25 -26.12
N ARG A 146 28.79 -2.95 -26.18
CA ARG A 146 29.57 -2.97 -27.43
C ARG A 146 29.77 -4.39 -27.96
N GLU A 147 30.22 -5.32 -27.13
CA GLU A 147 30.53 -6.70 -27.54
C GLU A 147 29.29 -7.45 -28.02
N ARG A 148 28.13 -7.17 -27.42
CA ARG A 148 26.84 -7.75 -27.83
C ARG A 148 26.20 -7.04 -29.03
N GLY A 149 26.74 -5.89 -29.44
CA GLY A 149 26.22 -5.09 -30.54
C GLY A 149 24.81 -4.56 -30.29
N LEU A 150 24.48 -4.15 -29.05
CA LEU A 150 23.13 -3.69 -28.74
C LEU A 150 22.79 -2.40 -29.51
N LYS A 151 21.66 -2.41 -30.23
CA LYS A 151 21.19 -1.29 -31.05
C LYS A 151 20.59 -0.17 -30.19
N ILE A 152 21.42 0.79 -29.76
CA ILE A 152 21.01 1.92 -28.91
C ILE A 152 21.33 3.26 -29.57
N ASN A 153 20.29 4.01 -29.92
CA ASN A 153 20.41 5.39 -30.35
C ASN A 153 20.43 6.31 -29.13
N SER A 154 21.63 6.76 -28.76
CA SER A 154 21.83 7.74 -27.68
C SER A 154 21.61 9.18 -28.16
N HIS A 155 21.39 10.10 -27.21
CA HIS A 155 21.11 11.51 -27.48
C HIS A 155 19.88 11.73 -28.39
N GLU A 156 18.84 10.92 -28.23
CA GLU A 156 17.62 10.97 -29.01
C GLU A 156 16.40 10.86 -28.07
N SER A 157 15.57 11.90 -28.02
CA SER A 157 14.42 11.95 -27.11
C SER A 157 13.12 11.61 -27.84
N VAL A 158 12.27 10.80 -27.21
CA VAL A 158 10.93 10.50 -27.73
C VAL A 158 9.96 11.60 -27.30
N SER A 159 9.24 12.17 -28.28
CA SER A 159 8.31 13.28 -28.06
C SER A 159 6.84 12.88 -28.19
N ASP A 160 6.53 11.81 -28.93
CA ASP A 160 5.16 11.34 -29.15
C ASP A 160 5.11 9.85 -29.52
N ILE A 161 4.01 9.19 -29.17
CA ILE A 161 3.75 7.78 -29.50
C ILE A 161 2.28 7.66 -29.84
N LYS A 162 1.99 7.25 -31.08
CA LYS A 162 0.62 7.04 -31.57
C LYS A 162 0.45 5.63 -32.09
N LYS A 163 -0.62 4.97 -31.65
CA LYS A 163 -1.03 3.70 -32.24
C LYS A 163 -1.87 3.96 -33.47
N LEU A 164 -1.38 3.58 -34.64
CA LEU A 164 -2.11 3.64 -35.91
C LEU A 164 -2.45 2.22 -36.34
N THR A 165 -3.72 1.85 -36.26
CA THR A 165 -4.19 0.47 -36.48
C THR A 165 -3.42 -0.54 -35.61
N ASP A 166 -2.52 -1.29 -36.23
CA ASP A 166 -1.80 -2.41 -35.65
C ASP A 166 -0.32 -2.13 -35.32
N LEU A 167 0.18 -0.93 -35.66
CA LEU A 167 1.55 -0.49 -35.44
C LEU A 167 1.59 0.81 -34.62
N PHE A 168 2.71 1.03 -33.95
CA PHE A 168 3.05 2.28 -33.30
C PHE A 168 3.90 3.13 -34.23
N VAL A 169 3.61 4.43 -34.26
CA VAL A 169 4.46 5.47 -34.81
C VAL A 169 5.06 6.25 -33.63
N VAL A 170 6.38 6.22 -33.53
CA VAL A 170 7.16 6.85 -32.46
C VAL A 170 7.93 8.02 -33.05
N THR A 171 7.62 9.23 -32.58
CA THR A 171 8.27 10.46 -33.03
C THR A 171 9.38 10.85 -32.06
N THR A 172 10.59 11.06 -32.57
CA THR A 172 11.77 11.43 -31.78
C THR A 172 12.33 12.78 -32.21
N SER A 173 13.38 13.24 -31.53
CA SER A 173 14.14 14.42 -31.93
C SER A 173 14.96 14.25 -33.22
N LYS A 174 15.16 13.01 -33.71
CA LYS A 174 15.97 12.72 -34.91
C LYS A 174 15.17 12.09 -36.05
N GLY A 175 13.97 11.57 -35.80
CA GLY A 175 13.19 10.91 -36.84
C GLY A 175 11.88 10.30 -36.36
N VAL A 176 11.33 9.41 -37.19
CA VAL A 176 10.07 8.71 -36.94
C VAL A 176 10.30 7.22 -37.17
N TYR A 177 9.86 6.40 -36.22
CA TYR A 177 10.02 4.95 -36.23
C TYR A 177 8.67 4.26 -36.21
N LYS A 178 8.59 3.08 -36.82
CA LYS A 178 7.41 2.19 -36.74
C LYS A 178 7.76 0.93 -35.95
N ALA A 179 6.87 0.50 -35.07
CA ALA A 179 7.08 -0.73 -34.30
C ALA A 179 5.78 -1.49 -34.02
N LYS A 180 5.84 -2.82 -33.89
CA LYS A 180 4.67 -3.61 -33.45
C LYS A 180 4.40 -3.45 -31.96
N TYR A 181 5.45 -3.50 -31.16
CA TYR A 181 5.39 -3.30 -29.71
C TYR A 181 6.25 -2.13 -29.27
N VAL A 182 5.84 -1.46 -28.19
CA VAL A 182 6.63 -0.40 -27.55
C VAL A 182 6.82 -0.75 -26.07
N ILE A 183 8.06 -0.67 -25.59
CA ILE A 183 8.41 -0.82 -24.17
C ILE A 183 8.90 0.54 -23.65
N LEU A 184 8.15 1.15 -22.73
CA LEU A 184 8.53 2.37 -22.02
C LEU A 184 9.33 2.02 -20.75
N ALA A 185 10.63 2.31 -20.78
CA ALA A 185 11.59 2.11 -19.69
C ALA A 185 12.29 3.42 -19.28
N ILE A 186 11.53 4.52 -19.25
CA ILE A 186 12.04 5.90 -19.19
C ILE A 186 12.51 6.40 -17.81
N GLY A 187 12.22 5.66 -16.72
CA GLY A 187 12.56 6.08 -15.36
C GLY A 187 11.96 7.43 -14.94
N LYS A 188 12.41 7.99 -13.81
CA LYS A 188 11.98 9.35 -13.35
C LYS A 188 13.08 10.40 -13.48
N ALA A 189 14.34 9.98 -13.41
CA ALA A 189 15.49 10.86 -13.31
C ALA A 189 15.67 11.83 -14.49
N GLY A 190 15.14 11.49 -15.67
CA GLY A 190 15.24 12.31 -16.88
C GLY A 190 14.47 13.64 -16.84
N ASN A 191 13.66 13.88 -15.81
CA ASN A 191 12.82 15.07 -15.66
C ASN A 191 13.01 15.67 -14.25
N PRO A 192 14.17 16.30 -13.95
CA PRO A 192 14.43 16.92 -12.66
C PRO A 192 13.46 18.08 -12.42
N ARG A 193 13.06 18.27 -11.17
CA ARG A 193 12.32 19.45 -10.74
C ARG A 193 13.23 20.67 -10.79
N LYS A 194 12.60 21.80 -11.09
CA LYS A 194 13.24 23.10 -11.23
C LYS A 194 12.73 24.03 -10.14
N ALA A 195 13.60 24.89 -9.62
CA ALA A 195 13.20 25.87 -8.60
C ALA A 195 12.16 26.86 -9.15
N GLY A 196 12.19 27.16 -10.45
CA GLY A 196 11.22 28.05 -11.10
C GLY A 196 11.43 29.52 -10.74
N VAL A 197 12.67 29.91 -10.44
CA VAL A 197 13.03 31.24 -9.95
C VAL A 197 13.65 32.10 -11.07
N PRO A 198 13.56 33.43 -10.97
CA PRO A 198 14.32 34.33 -11.84
C PRO A 198 15.82 33.98 -11.87
N GLY A 199 16.42 34.11 -13.07
CA GLY A 199 17.82 33.81 -13.33
C GLY A 199 18.15 32.35 -13.67
N GLU A 200 17.24 31.39 -13.41
CA GLU A 200 17.49 29.96 -13.66
C GLU A 200 17.83 29.67 -15.15
N LYS A 201 17.18 30.36 -16.08
CA LYS A 201 17.47 30.22 -17.52
C LYS A 201 18.73 30.97 -17.96
N GLU A 202 18.98 32.15 -17.39
CA GLU A 202 20.09 33.02 -17.75
C GLU A 202 21.43 32.44 -17.28
N TYR A 203 21.43 31.83 -16.09
CA TYR A 203 22.60 31.26 -15.45
C TYR A 203 22.58 29.73 -15.44
N ALA A 204 21.92 29.09 -16.43
CA ALA A 204 21.78 27.64 -16.49
C ALA A 204 23.13 26.88 -16.43
N ALA A 205 24.24 27.50 -16.85
CA ALA A 205 25.57 26.90 -16.83
C ALA A 205 26.13 26.64 -15.42
N LYS A 206 25.74 27.43 -14.41
CA LYS A 206 26.15 27.23 -12.99
C LYS A 206 25.15 26.39 -12.20
N ILE A 207 24.14 25.80 -12.85
CA ILE A 207 23.09 25.01 -12.22
C ILE A 207 23.24 23.56 -12.64
N ALA A 208 23.37 22.67 -11.65
CA ALA A 208 23.39 21.23 -11.85
C ALA A 208 22.25 20.57 -11.06
N HIS A 209 21.78 19.40 -11.49
CA HIS A 209 20.71 18.66 -10.80
C HIS A 209 21.20 17.39 -10.09
N PHE A 210 22.49 17.07 -10.23
CA PHE A 210 23.15 15.92 -9.63
C PHE A 210 24.63 16.24 -9.45
N LEU A 211 25.30 15.55 -8.53
CA LEU A 211 26.74 15.66 -8.28
C LEU A 211 27.43 14.38 -8.77
N ALA A 212 28.12 14.48 -9.91
CA ALA A 212 28.81 13.34 -10.52
C ALA A 212 30.19 13.09 -9.88
N ASP A 213 31.01 14.14 -9.75
CA ASP A 213 32.33 14.09 -9.11
C ASP A 213 32.49 15.29 -8.14
N PRO A 214 32.62 15.06 -6.82
CA PRO A 214 32.88 16.14 -5.86
C PRO A 214 34.26 16.77 -6.03
N ASP A 215 35.24 16.05 -6.60
CA ASP A 215 36.63 16.50 -6.71
C ASP A 215 36.81 17.60 -7.77
N GLU A 216 35.81 17.80 -8.65
CA GLU A 216 35.78 18.89 -9.63
C GLU A 216 35.59 20.27 -8.96
N TYR A 217 35.23 20.30 -7.68
CA TYR A 217 34.92 21.51 -6.94
C TYR A 217 35.90 21.69 -5.78
N ASN A 218 36.69 22.77 -5.85
CA ASN A 218 37.60 23.18 -4.79
C ASN A 218 37.49 24.68 -4.53
N GLU A 219 37.41 25.07 -3.26
CA GLU A 219 37.33 26.46 -2.79
C GLU A 219 36.15 27.24 -3.42
N LYS A 220 35.02 26.57 -3.71
CA LYS A 220 33.82 27.21 -4.27
C LYS A 220 32.78 27.52 -3.20
N ASN A 221 31.97 28.55 -3.46
CA ASN A 221 30.74 28.84 -2.74
C ASN A 221 29.58 28.08 -3.41
N ILE A 222 29.13 27.02 -2.78
CA ILE A 222 28.16 26.09 -3.38
C ILE A 222 26.83 26.15 -2.64
N LEU A 223 25.74 26.29 -3.38
CA LEU A 223 24.38 26.16 -2.88
C LEU A 223 23.85 24.77 -3.24
N ILE A 224 23.44 23.98 -2.25
CA ILE A 224 22.61 22.79 -2.44
C ILE A 224 21.16 23.17 -2.12
N TYR A 225 20.30 23.25 -3.14
CA TYR A 225 18.88 23.50 -2.96
C TYR A 225 18.12 22.17 -2.97
N GLY A 226 17.60 21.76 -1.82
CA GLY A 226 16.81 20.54 -1.64
C GLY A 226 17.01 19.89 -0.28
N GLY A 227 15.94 19.29 0.25
CA GLY A 227 15.95 18.58 1.53
C GLY A 227 16.09 17.06 1.43
N GLY A 228 16.33 16.49 0.24
CA GLY A 228 16.34 15.04 0.00
C GLY A 228 17.63 14.32 0.41
N ASP A 229 17.59 12.98 0.39
CA ASP A 229 18.78 12.16 0.72
C ASP A 229 19.96 12.39 -0.24
N VAL A 230 19.68 12.56 -1.54
CA VAL A 230 20.70 12.89 -2.55
C VAL A 230 21.32 14.26 -2.30
N ALA A 231 20.50 15.26 -1.90
CA ALA A 231 20.99 16.58 -1.53
C ALA A 231 21.90 16.51 -0.30
N ALA A 232 21.53 15.72 0.70
CA ALA A 232 22.36 15.47 1.88
C ALA A 232 23.68 14.78 1.54
N GLU A 233 23.66 13.73 0.69
CA GLU A 233 24.88 13.05 0.22
C GLU A 233 25.82 14.03 -0.50
N ALA A 234 25.29 14.88 -1.39
CA ALA A 234 26.07 15.87 -2.11
C ALA A 234 26.67 16.94 -1.20
N ALA A 235 25.88 17.45 -0.25
CA ALA A 235 26.35 18.44 0.72
C ALA A 235 27.48 17.89 1.60
N ILE A 236 27.35 16.64 2.07
CA ILE A 236 28.39 15.95 2.84
C ILE A 236 29.66 15.74 2.01
N ALA A 237 29.52 15.37 0.73
CA ALA A 237 30.66 15.12 -0.16
C ALA A 237 31.44 16.39 -0.52
N LEU A 238 30.76 17.54 -0.64
CA LEU A 238 31.38 18.81 -1.04
C LEU A 238 31.95 19.62 0.14
N ALA A 239 31.41 19.44 1.34
CA ALA A 239 31.78 20.22 2.53
C ALA A 239 33.28 20.20 2.91
N PRO A 240 34.06 19.13 2.69
CA PRO A 240 35.48 19.12 3.09
C PRO A 240 36.37 20.16 2.38
N HIS A 241 36.04 20.55 1.15
CA HIS A 241 36.89 21.40 0.30
C HIS A 241 36.20 22.68 -0.20
N ASN A 242 34.96 22.93 0.21
CA ASN A 242 34.13 24.01 -0.33
C ASN A 242 33.34 24.71 0.78
N ASN A 243 32.90 25.95 0.52
CA ASN A 243 31.93 26.64 1.36
C ASN A 243 30.51 26.24 0.93
N VAL A 244 29.93 25.26 1.62
CA VAL A 244 28.64 24.67 1.26
C VAL A 244 27.50 25.26 2.08
N THR A 245 26.50 25.78 1.39
CA THR A 245 25.21 26.17 1.97
C THR A 245 24.13 25.22 1.47
N MET A 246 23.47 24.50 2.37
CA MET A 246 22.31 23.66 2.07
C MET A 246 21.02 24.39 2.46
N VAL A 247 20.06 24.47 1.55
CA VAL A 247 18.78 25.15 1.74
C VAL A 247 17.64 24.18 1.48
N THR A 248 16.67 24.14 2.39
CA THR A 248 15.40 23.43 2.17
C THR A 248 14.20 24.25 2.62
N ILE A 249 13.08 24.06 1.93
CA ILE A 249 11.78 24.65 2.28
C ILE A 249 11.14 23.97 3.50
N ASP A 250 11.65 22.80 3.89
CA ASP A 250 11.16 22.09 5.05
C ASP A 250 11.73 22.70 6.34
N GLU A 251 10.91 22.78 7.39
CA GLU A 251 11.35 23.21 8.73
C GLU A 251 12.33 22.21 9.37
N GLU A 252 12.33 20.96 8.91
CA GLU A 252 13.20 19.90 9.39
C GLU A 252 13.70 19.04 8.22
N LEU A 253 14.82 18.33 8.40
CA LEU A 253 15.35 17.37 7.42
C LEU A 253 14.53 16.07 7.45
N ILE A 254 13.32 16.12 6.88
CA ILE A 254 12.36 15.01 6.92
C ILE A 254 12.77 13.89 5.96
N PHE A 255 13.33 14.21 4.79
CA PHE A 255 13.56 13.26 3.70
C PHE A 255 14.83 12.40 3.78
N PRO A 256 16.00 12.90 4.22
CA PRO A 256 17.25 12.15 4.19
C PRO A 256 17.23 10.96 5.16
N LYS A 257 18.14 10.00 4.94
CA LYS A 257 18.39 8.91 5.88
C LYS A 257 18.99 9.45 7.16
N LYS A 258 18.67 8.81 8.29
CA LYS A 258 19.17 9.20 9.62
C LYS A 258 20.69 9.43 9.64
N ARG A 259 21.48 8.50 9.09
CA ARG A 259 22.96 8.62 9.02
C ARG A 259 23.45 9.90 8.32
N ASN A 260 22.72 10.37 7.33
CA ASN A 260 23.07 11.57 6.56
C ASN A 260 22.63 12.82 7.33
N VAL A 261 21.47 12.78 7.98
CA VAL A 261 21.05 13.85 8.91
C VAL A 261 22.07 14.04 10.03
N ASP A 262 22.49 12.95 10.67
CA ASP A 262 23.45 12.99 11.79
C ASP A 262 24.79 13.61 11.33
N LYS A 263 25.30 13.22 10.15
CA LYS A 263 26.51 13.81 9.54
C LYS A 263 26.36 15.29 9.17
N LEU A 264 25.22 15.70 8.59
CA LEU A 264 24.97 17.10 8.28
C LEU A 264 25.01 17.97 9.54
N ARG A 265 24.38 17.51 10.63
CA ARG A 265 24.40 18.20 11.92
C ARG A 265 25.79 18.25 12.55
N GLU A 266 26.61 17.23 12.32
CA GLU A 266 28.01 17.23 12.74
C GLU A 266 28.82 18.29 11.97
N LEU A 267 28.70 18.34 10.64
CA LEU A 267 29.37 19.33 9.79
C LEU A 267 28.92 20.76 10.09
N GLU A 268 27.63 20.96 10.38
CA GLU A 268 27.05 22.24 10.81
C GLU A 268 27.70 22.71 12.12
N LYS A 269 27.84 21.83 13.12
CA LYS A 269 28.53 22.15 14.39
C LYS A 269 30.01 22.45 14.22
N GLN A 270 30.64 21.88 13.19
CA GLN A 270 32.04 22.15 12.85
C GLN A 270 32.20 23.41 11.97
N GLU A 271 31.12 24.13 11.69
CA GLU A 271 31.09 25.32 10.81
C GLU A 271 31.60 25.03 9.39
N LYS A 272 31.59 23.76 8.96
CA LYS A 272 32.00 23.34 7.61
C LYS A 272 30.85 23.40 6.60
N LEU A 273 29.62 23.52 7.07
CA LEU A 273 28.41 23.58 6.27
C LEU A 273 27.40 24.51 6.93
N THR A 274 26.79 25.38 6.14
CA THR A 274 25.66 26.20 6.58
C THR A 274 24.35 25.54 6.17
N LEU A 275 23.40 25.37 7.10
CA LEU A 275 22.09 24.77 6.82
C LEU A 275 20.97 25.79 7.08
N TYR A 276 20.21 26.10 6.03
CA TYR A 276 19.00 26.90 6.12
C TYR A 276 17.75 26.03 5.97
N LEU A 277 16.96 25.99 7.03
CA LEU A 277 15.65 25.33 7.08
C LEU A 277 14.55 26.38 6.97
N ASP A 278 13.39 25.96 6.46
CA ASP A 278 12.25 26.84 6.19
C ASP A 278 12.68 28.07 5.38
N THR A 279 13.34 27.83 4.25
CA THR A 279 13.96 28.88 3.42
C THR A 279 13.76 28.58 1.94
N HIS A 280 13.35 29.61 1.20
CA HIS A 280 13.07 29.51 -0.23
C HIS A 280 14.19 30.16 -1.06
N LEU A 281 14.61 29.50 -2.12
CA LEU A 281 15.40 30.15 -3.16
C LEU A 281 14.48 31.12 -3.91
N LYS A 282 14.88 32.39 -4.03
CA LYS A 282 14.10 33.43 -4.71
C LYS A 282 14.64 33.82 -6.07
N GLU A 283 15.96 33.84 -6.22
CA GLU A 283 16.62 34.31 -7.44
C GLU A 283 18.03 33.73 -7.52
N ILE A 284 18.47 33.39 -8.73
CA ILE A 284 19.83 33.00 -9.03
C ILE A 284 20.48 34.13 -9.83
N GLY A 285 21.52 34.76 -9.29
CA GLY A 285 22.33 35.74 -9.97
C GLY A 285 23.61 35.14 -10.55
N LYS A 286 24.39 35.99 -11.22
CA LYS A 286 25.70 35.61 -11.81
C LYS A 286 26.65 35.05 -10.75
N ASP A 287 26.91 35.84 -9.71
CA ASP A 287 27.89 35.54 -8.65
C ASP A 287 27.26 35.42 -7.25
N SER A 288 25.92 35.37 -7.20
CA SER A 288 25.13 35.33 -5.96
C SER A 288 23.83 34.55 -6.11
N VAL A 289 23.19 34.24 -4.98
CA VAL A 289 21.80 33.77 -4.91
C VAL A 289 21.05 34.55 -3.84
N LYS A 290 19.74 34.72 -4.02
CA LYS A 290 18.85 35.32 -3.01
C LYS A 290 17.99 34.27 -2.35
N LEU A 291 18.02 34.23 -1.03
CA LEU A 291 17.25 33.33 -0.19
C LEU A 291 16.19 34.15 0.57
N GLU A 292 15.00 33.60 0.75
CA GLU A 292 13.94 34.22 1.55
C GLU A 292 13.55 33.31 2.72
N LYS A 293 13.50 33.91 3.91
CA LYS A 293 12.94 33.34 5.11
C LYS A 293 12.11 34.41 5.82
N ASP A 294 10.89 34.09 6.24
CA ASP A 294 10.00 35.03 6.95
C ASP A 294 9.82 36.40 6.24
N LYS A 295 9.76 36.40 4.90
CA LYS A 295 9.72 37.60 4.02
C LYS A 295 10.99 38.47 4.04
N GLN A 296 12.02 38.08 4.79
CA GLN A 296 13.33 38.70 4.73
C GLN A 296 14.14 38.03 3.61
N VAL A 297 14.69 38.84 2.71
CA VAL A 297 15.54 38.36 1.62
C VAL A 297 17.00 38.63 1.97
N THR A 298 17.82 37.59 1.87
CA THR A 298 19.26 37.64 2.10
C THR A 298 19.98 37.20 0.84
N GLU A 299 20.97 37.97 0.42
CA GLU A 299 21.83 37.63 -0.72
C GLU A 299 23.15 37.03 -0.22
N ILE A 300 23.56 35.91 -0.80
CA ILE A 300 24.82 35.24 -0.48
C ILE A 300 25.63 35.04 -1.75
N LYS A 301 26.96 35.14 -1.63
CA LYS A 301 27.88 34.85 -2.73
C LYS A 301 27.75 33.38 -3.13
N ASN A 302 27.73 33.10 -4.43
CA ASN A 302 27.54 31.74 -4.92
C ASN A 302 28.18 31.55 -6.30
N ASP A 303 28.99 30.51 -6.42
CA ASP A 303 29.67 30.11 -7.64
C ASP A 303 28.92 28.99 -8.38
N GLN A 304 28.33 28.04 -7.64
CA GLN A 304 27.62 26.87 -8.18
C GLN A 304 26.32 26.59 -7.42
N VAL A 305 25.26 26.23 -8.15
CA VAL A 305 23.99 25.76 -7.59
C VAL A 305 23.76 24.30 -7.97
N PHE A 306 23.36 23.49 -6.98
CA PHE A 306 22.81 22.17 -7.20
C PHE A 306 21.33 22.13 -6.81
N GLU A 307 20.45 22.07 -7.80
CA GLU A 307 19.01 21.90 -7.61
C GLU A 307 18.65 20.41 -7.46
N MET A 308 18.71 19.91 -6.23
CA MET A 308 18.46 18.51 -5.86
C MET A 308 17.09 18.33 -5.19
N ILE A 309 16.05 18.90 -5.80
CA ILE A 309 14.66 18.91 -5.31
C ILE A 309 13.82 17.72 -5.82
N GLY A 310 14.48 16.71 -6.40
CA GLY A 310 13.88 15.48 -6.91
C GLY A 310 13.47 15.54 -8.38
N SER A 311 12.76 14.53 -8.85
CA SER A 311 12.30 14.41 -10.24
C SER A 311 10.80 14.17 -10.32
N GLU A 312 10.19 14.55 -11.44
CA GLU A 312 8.77 14.35 -11.69
C GLU A 312 8.51 13.22 -12.67
N LEU A 313 7.46 12.45 -12.40
CA LEU A 313 6.89 11.58 -13.43
C LEU A 313 6.49 12.45 -14.63
N PRO A 314 6.78 12.02 -15.87
CA PRO A 314 6.45 12.78 -17.07
C PRO A 314 4.95 12.68 -17.38
N ILE A 315 4.09 13.19 -16.48
CA ILE A 315 2.62 13.14 -16.57
C ILE A 315 2.12 13.80 -17.85
N LYS A 316 2.74 14.91 -18.27
CA LYS A 316 2.39 15.58 -19.53
C LYS A 316 2.61 14.66 -20.74
N PHE A 317 3.71 13.90 -20.74
CA PHE A 317 3.99 12.91 -21.78
C PHE A 317 2.98 11.77 -21.74
N PHE A 318 2.73 11.18 -20.56
CA PHE A 318 1.73 10.12 -20.39
C PHE A 318 0.34 10.53 -20.86
N ASN A 319 -0.12 11.72 -20.47
CA ASN A 319 -1.42 12.25 -20.91
C ASN A 319 -1.45 12.48 -22.43
N LYS A 320 -0.37 13.01 -23.01
CA LYS A 320 -0.25 13.26 -24.45
C LYS A 320 -0.40 11.97 -25.26
N ILE A 321 0.25 10.88 -24.83
CA ILE A 321 0.18 9.59 -25.52
C ILE A 321 -1.06 8.76 -25.12
N GLY A 322 -1.91 9.26 -24.21
CA GLY A 322 -3.16 8.62 -23.82
C GLY A 322 -3.04 7.55 -22.74
N ILE A 323 -1.95 7.53 -21.96
CA ILE A 323 -1.78 6.63 -20.80
C ILE A 323 -2.62 7.14 -19.62
N LYS A 324 -3.43 6.25 -19.05
CA LYS A 324 -4.19 6.52 -17.82
C LYS A 324 -3.30 6.38 -16.59
N LEU A 325 -3.51 7.28 -15.62
CA LEU A 325 -2.85 7.21 -14.31
C LEU A 325 -3.76 6.55 -13.27
N ASP A 326 -3.18 5.81 -12.34
CA ASP A 326 -3.92 5.22 -11.23
C ASP A 326 -4.52 6.30 -10.32
N GLY A 327 -5.69 6.02 -9.74
CA GLY A 327 -6.38 6.96 -8.84
C GLY A 327 -7.25 8.03 -9.53
N SER A 328 -7.34 8.12 -10.85
CA SER A 328 -8.27 9.06 -11.51
C SER A 328 -9.73 8.67 -11.24
N TRP A 329 -10.57 9.64 -10.87
CA TRP A 329 -12.03 9.50 -10.82
C TRP A 329 -12.59 9.83 -12.20
N ASP A 330 -13.03 8.82 -12.93
CA ASP A 330 -13.76 8.98 -14.18
C ASP A 330 -15.23 8.51 -14.01
N VAL A 331 -16.08 8.84 -14.98
CA VAL A 331 -17.51 8.46 -14.95
C VAL A 331 -17.66 6.94 -14.84
N LYS A 332 -16.80 6.17 -15.52
CA LYS A 332 -16.82 4.70 -15.45
C LYS A 332 -16.56 4.20 -14.03
N ARG A 333 -15.65 4.84 -13.31
CA ARG A 333 -15.30 4.50 -11.93
C ARG A 333 -16.40 4.88 -10.93
N VAL A 334 -17.12 5.98 -11.16
CA VAL A 334 -18.31 6.33 -10.38
C VAL A 334 -19.45 5.36 -10.65
N LEU A 335 -19.70 5.03 -11.92
CA LEU A 335 -20.68 4.01 -12.30
C LEU A 335 -20.31 2.63 -11.74
N PHE A 336 -19.02 2.28 -11.73
CA PHE A 336 -18.54 1.05 -11.12
C PHE A 336 -18.77 1.04 -9.61
N LEU A 337 -18.53 2.14 -8.90
CA LEU A 337 -18.87 2.26 -7.48
C LEU A 337 -20.36 2.05 -7.24
N ALA A 338 -21.21 2.72 -8.03
CA ALA A 338 -22.67 2.59 -7.93
C ALA A 338 -23.14 1.16 -8.23
N ALA A 339 -22.57 0.51 -9.25
CA ALA A 339 -22.86 -0.88 -9.60
C ALA A 339 -22.40 -1.85 -8.51
N MET A 340 -21.19 -1.69 -7.97
CA MET A 340 -20.72 -2.51 -6.84
C MET A 340 -21.58 -2.32 -5.61
N PHE A 341 -21.97 -1.08 -5.33
CA PHE A 341 -22.88 -0.77 -4.24
C PHE A 341 -24.20 -1.52 -4.41
N ALA A 342 -24.82 -1.43 -5.59
CA ALA A 342 -26.06 -2.15 -5.90
C ALA A 342 -25.90 -3.67 -5.75
N VAL A 343 -24.81 -4.25 -6.28
CA VAL A 343 -24.55 -5.70 -6.17
C VAL A 343 -24.39 -6.14 -4.71
N PHE A 344 -23.52 -5.49 -3.92
CA PHE A 344 -23.30 -5.92 -2.53
C PHE A 344 -24.50 -5.64 -1.63
N TYR A 345 -25.21 -4.56 -1.90
CA TYR A 345 -26.49 -4.28 -1.28
C TYR A 345 -27.50 -5.42 -1.57
N SER A 346 -27.63 -5.85 -2.82
CA SER A 346 -28.50 -6.98 -3.21
C SER A 346 -28.04 -8.32 -2.65
N VAL A 347 -26.73 -8.60 -2.62
CA VAL A 347 -26.18 -9.82 -2.01
C VAL A 347 -26.42 -9.84 -0.51
N TYR A 348 -26.29 -8.71 0.18
CA TYR A 348 -26.61 -8.64 1.61
C TYR A 348 -28.11 -8.83 1.86
N ALA A 349 -28.98 -8.38 0.95
CA ALA A 349 -30.42 -8.64 1.03
C ALA A 349 -30.77 -10.15 1.02
N ILE A 350 -29.87 -11.03 0.55
CA ILE A 350 -30.00 -12.49 0.70
C ILE A 350 -30.03 -12.89 2.18
N LYS A 351 -29.19 -12.27 3.02
CA LYS A 351 -29.07 -12.60 4.46
C LYS A 351 -30.33 -12.22 5.25
N ALA A 352 -31.04 -11.17 4.82
CA ALA A 352 -32.25 -10.68 5.49
C ALA A 352 -33.26 -10.15 4.44
N PRO A 353 -34.22 -10.97 3.98
CA PRO A 353 -35.22 -10.56 2.98
C PRO A 353 -36.18 -9.45 3.45
N TRP A 354 -36.03 -8.94 4.69
CA TRP A 354 -36.97 -8.06 5.38
C TRP A 354 -36.47 -6.61 5.53
N TRP A 355 -35.40 -6.19 4.84
CA TRP A 355 -34.82 -4.87 5.12
C TRP A 355 -33.90 -4.34 4.01
N PRO A 356 -34.01 -3.07 3.57
CA PRO A 356 -34.90 -1.99 4.03
C PRO A 356 -36.26 -1.96 3.32
N PHE A 357 -36.61 -3.02 2.58
CA PHE A 357 -37.89 -3.15 1.87
C PHE A 357 -39.04 -3.68 2.73
N ASN A 358 -38.99 -3.50 4.05
CA ASN A 358 -40.23 -3.52 4.80
C ASN A 358 -40.99 -2.23 4.46
N GLN A 359 -42.30 -2.35 4.25
CA GLN A 359 -43.18 -1.36 3.62
C GLN A 359 -43.20 0.02 4.29
N ASN A 360 -42.52 0.22 5.43
CA ASN A 360 -42.72 1.37 6.32
C ASN A 360 -41.59 2.42 6.32
N PHE A 361 -40.55 2.29 5.50
CA PHE A 361 -39.45 3.27 5.48
C PHE A 361 -39.66 4.41 4.46
N PHE A 362 -40.49 4.19 3.44
CA PHE A 362 -40.80 5.15 2.37
C PHE A 362 -42.30 5.38 2.13
N THR A 363 -43.16 4.90 3.03
CA THR A 363 -44.59 5.26 3.01
C THR A 363 -44.76 6.68 3.54
N ASP A 364 -45.27 7.56 2.68
CA ASP A 364 -46.00 8.76 3.11
C ASP A 364 -47.07 8.34 4.13
N PRO A 365 -47.35 9.14 5.20
CA PRO A 365 -48.49 8.93 6.09
C PRO A 365 -49.85 8.60 5.42
N ALA A 366 -50.00 8.82 4.10
CA ALA A 366 -51.17 8.44 3.31
C ALA A 366 -51.16 7.02 2.67
N GLY A 367 -50.13 6.19 2.88
CA GLY A 367 -50.23 4.73 2.65
C GLY A 367 -50.23 4.22 1.19
N ASN A 368 -49.78 4.99 0.20
CA ASN A 368 -49.63 4.50 -1.18
C ASN A 368 -48.24 3.88 -1.45
N PRO A 369 -48.14 2.59 -1.84
CA PRO A 369 -46.86 1.97 -2.16
C PRO A 369 -46.45 2.27 -3.60
N LEU A 370 -45.29 2.92 -3.80
CA LEU A 370 -44.48 2.66 -4.99
C LEU A 370 -44.03 1.19 -4.88
N ASN A 371 -44.67 0.32 -5.65
CA ASN A 371 -44.53 -1.13 -5.54
C ASN A 371 -43.19 -1.61 -6.13
N TRP A 372 -42.09 -1.38 -5.41
CA TRP A 372 -40.74 -1.82 -5.80
C TRP A 372 -40.50 -3.32 -5.61
N LYS A 373 -41.48 -4.06 -5.08
CA LYS A 373 -41.43 -5.53 -4.92
C LYS A 373 -41.16 -6.25 -6.24
N ASP A 374 -41.62 -5.71 -7.36
CA ASP A 374 -41.51 -6.37 -8.67
C ASP A 374 -40.17 -6.09 -9.39
N TYR A 375 -39.41 -5.07 -8.96
CA TYR A 375 -38.21 -4.61 -9.69
C TYR A 375 -36.88 -5.00 -9.02
N LEU A 376 -36.88 -5.32 -7.72
CA LEU A 376 -35.66 -5.63 -6.95
C LEU A 376 -35.68 -6.97 -6.21
N THR A 377 -36.78 -7.73 -6.30
CA THR A 377 -36.77 -9.12 -5.83
C THR A 377 -35.98 -9.96 -6.83
N PHE A 378 -34.70 -10.16 -6.54
CA PHE A 378 -33.92 -11.24 -7.14
C PHE A 378 -34.63 -12.54 -6.74
N ASN A 379 -35.55 -13.00 -7.59
CA ASN A 379 -36.45 -14.08 -7.27
C ASN A 379 -35.63 -15.36 -7.05
N TRP A 380 -35.84 -16.01 -5.90
CA TRP A 380 -35.08 -17.15 -5.38
C TRP A 380 -35.08 -18.39 -6.30
N THR A 381 -35.86 -18.33 -7.39
CA THR A 381 -36.01 -19.38 -8.40
C THR A 381 -34.76 -19.68 -9.20
N ILE A 382 -33.77 -18.77 -9.29
CA ILE A 382 -32.52 -19.02 -10.03
C ILE A 382 -31.59 -20.03 -9.31
N PHE A 383 -31.64 -20.10 -7.98
CA PHE A 383 -30.89 -21.08 -7.17
C PHE A 383 -31.85 -22.07 -6.50
N GLY A 384 -32.73 -22.69 -7.31
CA GLY A 384 -33.75 -23.65 -6.90
C GLY A 384 -33.27 -24.98 -6.33
N PHE A 385 -32.22 -24.99 -5.49
CA PHE A 385 -31.62 -26.21 -4.94
C PHE A 385 -32.01 -26.56 -3.51
N ALA A 386 -32.67 -25.69 -2.72
CA ALA A 386 -33.16 -26.11 -1.41
C ALA A 386 -34.24 -25.19 -0.84
N LYS A 387 -35.52 -25.59 -0.96
CA LYS A 387 -36.66 -24.91 -0.32
C LYS A 387 -36.62 -24.92 1.23
N ASN A 388 -35.72 -25.69 1.85
CA ASN A 388 -35.70 -25.98 3.29
C ASN A 388 -34.39 -25.60 4.02
N ILE A 389 -33.49 -24.81 3.42
CA ILE A 389 -32.24 -24.37 4.07
C ILE A 389 -32.30 -22.87 4.36
N SER A 390 -31.83 -22.45 5.54
CA SER A 390 -31.86 -21.04 5.96
C SER A 390 -31.01 -20.14 5.04
N PRO A 391 -31.44 -18.91 4.74
CA PRO A 391 -30.63 -17.94 4.00
C PRO A 391 -29.24 -17.66 4.59
N SER A 392 -29.09 -17.78 5.92
CA SER A 392 -27.81 -17.61 6.62
C SER A 392 -26.79 -18.67 6.23
N PHE A 393 -27.21 -19.92 6.05
CA PHE A 393 -26.34 -21.02 5.64
C PHE A 393 -25.69 -20.75 4.28
N TRP A 394 -26.51 -20.32 3.31
CA TRP A 394 -26.02 -20.00 1.96
C TRP A 394 -25.09 -18.78 1.97
N TYR A 395 -25.43 -17.75 2.75
CA TYR A 395 -24.56 -16.60 2.91
C TYR A 395 -23.20 -17.00 3.51
N ALA A 396 -23.19 -17.75 4.61
CA ALA A 396 -21.97 -18.19 5.29
C ALA A 396 -21.16 -19.17 4.43
N GLY A 397 -21.82 -20.06 3.69
CA GLY A 397 -21.20 -20.98 2.73
C GLY A 397 -20.54 -20.25 1.57
N LEU A 398 -21.27 -19.33 0.92
CA LEU A 398 -20.72 -18.50 -0.15
C LEU A 398 -19.55 -17.65 0.37
N TYR A 399 -19.71 -17.01 1.53
CA TYR A 399 -18.64 -16.24 2.17
C TYR A 399 -17.38 -17.09 2.37
N THR A 400 -17.54 -18.30 2.89
CA THR A 400 -16.45 -19.25 3.15
C THR A 400 -15.78 -19.72 1.86
N LEU A 401 -16.55 -20.01 0.81
CA LEU A 401 -16.01 -20.38 -0.50
C LEU A 401 -15.22 -19.24 -1.15
N PHE A 402 -15.76 -18.01 -1.12
CA PHE A 402 -15.08 -16.81 -1.62
C PHE A 402 -13.78 -16.56 -0.86
N MET A 403 -13.84 -16.60 0.47
CA MET A 403 -12.68 -16.49 1.36
C MET A 403 -11.62 -17.55 1.07
N THR A 404 -12.03 -18.78 0.80
CA THR A 404 -11.12 -19.88 0.50
C THR A 404 -10.42 -19.68 -0.83
N TYR A 405 -11.16 -19.33 -1.89
CA TYR A 405 -10.59 -19.11 -3.21
C TYR A 405 -9.58 -17.96 -3.21
N PHE A 406 -9.96 -16.80 -2.66
CA PHE A 406 -9.09 -15.64 -2.62
C PHE A 406 -7.98 -15.79 -1.57
N GLY A 407 -8.24 -16.49 -0.47
CA GLY A 407 -7.24 -16.84 0.54
C GLY A 407 -6.18 -17.77 0.00
N PHE A 408 -6.55 -18.77 -0.80
CA PHE A 408 -5.59 -19.65 -1.47
C PHE A 408 -4.74 -18.88 -2.48
N LYS A 409 -5.34 -17.98 -3.27
CA LYS A 409 -4.58 -17.06 -4.14
C LYS A 409 -3.59 -16.20 -3.36
N ALA A 410 -3.99 -15.66 -2.20
CA ALA A 410 -3.12 -14.88 -1.34
C ALA A 410 -2.02 -15.73 -0.68
N TYR A 411 -2.32 -16.97 -0.29
CA TYR A 411 -1.36 -17.96 0.21
C TYR A 411 -0.28 -18.27 -0.84
N VAL A 412 -0.68 -18.54 -2.10
CA VAL A 412 0.27 -18.78 -3.18
C VAL A 412 1.10 -17.52 -3.42
N ARG A 413 0.44 -16.37 -3.55
CA ARG A 413 1.12 -15.10 -3.83
C ARG A 413 2.13 -14.74 -2.76
N TRP A 414 1.76 -14.71 -1.49
CA TRP A 414 2.59 -14.17 -0.41
C TRP A 414 3.38 -15.23 0.35
N GLY A 415 2.89 -16.46 0.40
CA GLY A 415 3.56 -17.56 1.10
C GLY A 415 4.45 -18.38 0.16
N VAL A 416 3.90 -18.88 -0.96
CA VAL A 416 4.66 -19.75 -1.86
C VAL A 416 5.66 -18.96 -2.70
N ASN A 417 5.21 -17.92 -3.41
CA ASN A 417 6.07 -17.19 -4.36
C ASN A 417 7.17 -16.39 -3.65
N PHE A 418 6.88 -15.79 -2.49
CA PHE A 418 7.89 -15.10 -1.67
C PHE A 418 8.63 -16.03 -0.69
N LYS A 419 8.34 -17.34 -0.72
CA LYS A 419 8.88 -18.36 0.20
C LYS A 419 8.73 -18.02 1.69
N ASP A 420 7.76 -17.19 2.06
CA ASP A 420 7.58 -16.69 3.42
C ASP A 420 6.70 -17.62 4.28
N SER A 421 7.32 -18.34 5.21
CA SER A 421 6.63 -19.28 6.10
C SER A 421 5.64 -18.62 7.06
N TYR A 422 5.88 -17.36 7.45
CA TYR A 422 4.95 -16.59 8.28
C TYR A 422 3.64 -16.33 7.51
N GLN A 423 3.75 -15.95 6.24
CA GLN A 423 2.57 -15.73 5.38
C GLN A 423 1.80 -17.01 5.09
N LYS A 424 2.51 -18.14 4.87
CA LYS A 424 1.88 -19.46 4.70
C LYS A 424 1.00 -19.81 5.90
N LYS A 425 1.56 -19.71 7.11
CA LYS A 425 0.84 -20.00 8.37
C LYS A 425 -0.36 -19.06 8.54
N ARG A 426 -0.16 -17.75 8.29
CA ARG A 426 -1.22 -16.74 8.43
C ARG A 426 -2.45 -17.04 7.58
N TYR A 427 -2.27 -17.25 6.28
CA TYR A 427 -3.40 -17.51 5.39
C TYR A 427 -4.04 -18.88 5.64
N LEU A 428 -3.27 -19.90 6.03
CA LEU A 428 -3.82 -21.21 6.39
C LEU A 428 -4.68 -21.12 7.66
N THR A 429 -4.20 -20.43 8.70
CA THR A 429 -4.97 -20.20 9.93
C THR A 429 -6.24 -19.40 9.65
N LEU A 430 -6.16 -18.38 8.79
CA LEU A 430 -7.31 -17.55 8.43
C LEU A 430 -8.40 -18.37 7.71
N ILE A 431 -8.03 -19.16 6.71
CA ILE A 431 -8.98 -20.03 5.98
C ILE A 431 -9.53 -21.10 6.93
N GLY A 432 -8.68 -21.74 7.72
CA GLY A 432 -9.09 -22.77 8.67
C GLY A 432 -10.05 -22.23 9.73
N THR A 433 -9.83 -21.01 10.22
CA THR A 433 -10.72 -20.36 11.18
C THR A 433 -12.07 -20.06 10.56
N GLN A 434 -12.12 -19.54 9.33
CA GLN A 434 -13.38 -19.29 8.63
C GLN A 434 -14.19 -20.58 8.40
N TRP A 435 -13.54 -21.67 7.99
CA TRP A 435 -14.21 -22.96 7.83
C TRP A 435 -14.74 -23.50 9.15
N THR A 436 -13.93 -23.42 10.21
CA THR A 436 -14.29 -23.99 11.52
C THR A 436 -15.26 -23.09 12.28
N LEU A 437 -14.78 -21.93 12.76
CA LEU A 437 -15.54 -21.02 13.62
C LEU A 437 -16.55 -20.14 12.88
N GLY A 438 -16.32 -19.90 11.58
CA GLY A 438 -17.18 -19.03 10.76
C GLY A 438 -18.22 -19.76 9.91
N PHE A 439 -18.17 -21.09 9.82
CA PHE A 439 -19.13 -21.88 9.02
C PHE A 439 -19.54 -23.19 9.70
N LEU A 440 -18.63 -24.15 9.85
CA LEU A 440 -18.98 -25.49 10.34
C LEU A 440 -19.57 -25.45 11.76
N VAL A 441 -18.91 -24.75 12.68
CA VAL A 441 -19.35 -24.67 14.07
C VAL A 441 -20.70 -23.96 14.17
N PRO A 442 -20.89 -22.71 13.68
CA PRO A 442 -22.19 -22.07 13.75
C PRO A 442 -23.28 -22.84 13.01
N GLU A 443 -23.08 -23.23 11.75
CA GLU A 443 -24.16 -23.81 10.93
C GLU A 443 -24.58 -25.20 11.41
N PHE A 444 -23.65 -26.05 11.83
CA PHE A 444 -23.99 -27.39 12.33
C PHE A 444 -24.47 -27.37 13.79
N ILE A 445 -23.97 -26.46 14.64
CA ILE A 445 -24.54 -26.25 15.98
C ILE A 445 -25.96 -25.70 15.85
N MET A 446 -26.19 -24.70 15.00
CA MET A 446 -27.53 -24.17 14.74
C MET A 446 -28.48 -25.27 14.28
N TRP A 447 -28.06 -26.10 13.32
CA TRP A 447 -28.84 -27.24 12.86
C TRP A 447 -29.16 -28.23 14.00
N TYR A 448 -28.15 -28.62 14.78
CA TYR A 448 -28.32 -29.59 15.88
C TYR A 448 -29.26 -29.07 16.98
N VAL A 449 -29.10 -27.81 17.40
CA VAL A 449 -29.93 -27.18 18.43
C VAL A 449 -31.38 -27.06 17.98
N HIS A 450 -31.61 -26.64 16.74
CA HIS A 450 -32.96 -26.52 16.18
C HIS A 450 -33.68 -27.87 16.03
N HIS A 451 -32.97 -28.97 15.78
CA HIS A 451 -33.60 -30.26 15.45
C HIS A 451 -33.57 -31.30 16.57
N LYS A 452 -32.67 -31.21 17.55
CA LYS A 452 -32.43 -32.33 18.50
C LYS A 452 -32.48 -32.01 19.99
N SER A 453 -32.32 -30.77 20.45
CA SER A 453 -31.96 -30.55 21.86
C SER A 453 -32.87 -29.65 22.69
N GLY A 454 -33.80 -28.90 22.09
CA GLY A 454 -34.57 -27.90 22.82
C GLY A 454 -33.67 -26.83 23.48
N PRO A 455 -34.24 -25.89 24.26
CA PRO A 455 -33.45 -24.89 24.97
C PRO A 455 -32.60 -25.53 26.08
N ASN A 456 -31.30 -25.23 26.14
CA ASN A 456 -30.42 -25.69 27.22
C ASN A 456 -29.40 -24.61 27.66
N LEU A 457 -28.75 -24.81 28.81
CA LEU A 457 -27.86 -23.83 29.44
C LEU A 457 -26.63 -23.44 28.59
N ILE A 458 -26.17 -24.35 27.73
CA ILE A 458 -24.95 -24.22 26.93
C ILE A 458 -25.24 -23.59 25.56
N LEU A 459 -26.35 -23.95 24.92
CA LEU A 459 -26.68 -23.61 23.53
C LEU A 459 -27.81 -22.58 23.42
N GLY A 460 -28.52 -22.27 24.52
CA GLY A 460 -29.62 -21.32 24.54
C GLY A 460 -30.89 -21.84 23.87
N SER A 461 -31.86 -20.95 23.63
CA SER A 461 -33.06 -21.27 22.84
C SER A 461 -32.71 -21.40 21.35
N PRO A 462 -33.35 -22.34 20.61
CA PRO A 462 -33.18 -22.49 19.17
C PRO A 462 -33.28 -21.17 18.39
N ASP A 463 -34.17 -20.26 18.79
CA ASP A 463 -34.40 -18.97 18.14
C ASP A 463 -33.18 -18.02 18.15
N TYR A 464 -32.17 -18.30 19.00
CA TYR A 464 -30.96 -17.49 19.15
C TYR A 464 -29.67 -18.25 18.84
N SER A 465 -29.77 -19.37 18.11
CA SER A 465 -28.64 -20.24 17.78
C SER A 465 -27.54 -19.53 16.93
N TRP A 466 -27.89 -18.47 16.20
CA TRP A 466 -26.96 -17.58 15.49
C TRP A 466 -25.95 -16.86 16.40
N LYS A 467 -26.13 -16.88 17.73
CA LYS A 467 -25.10 -16.41 18.67
C LYS A 467 -23.81 -17.21 18.61
N ALA A 468 -23.83 -18.43 18.04
CA ALA A 468 -22.64 -19.25 17.83
C ALA A 468 -21.55 -18.54 17.00
N TYR A 469 -21.92 -17.59 16.13
CA TYR A 469 -20.97 -16.70 15.45
C TYR A 469 -20.10 -15.87 16.42
N GLY A 470 -20.55 -15.72 17.66
CA GLY A 470 -19.79 -15.06 18.73
C GLY A 470 -18.59 -15.86 19.24
N LEU A 471 -18.44 -17.12 18.82
CA LEU A 471 -17.21 -17.86 19.04
C LEU A 471 -16.06 -17.28 18.21
N GLU A 472 -16.38 -16.72 17.04
CA GLU A 472 -15.42 -16.03 16.18
C GLU A 472 -15.45 -14.52 16.43
N TYR A 473 -16.61 -13.87 16.30
CA TYR A 473 -16.75 -12.41 16.41
C TYR A 473 -16.96 -11.98 17.86
N ILE A 474 -15.93 -11.32 18.41
CA ILE A 474 -15.88 -10.97 19.83
C ILE A 474 -16.42 -9.56 20.04
N TRP A 475 -17.10 -9.30 21.16
CA TRP A 475 -17.41 -7.94 21.59
C TRP A 475 -16.15 -7.05 21.62
N PRO A 476 -16.21 -5.78 21.18
CA PRO A 476 -17.39 -5.00 20.81
C PRO A 476 -17.83 -5.15 19.36
N LEU A 477 -17.25 -6.06 18.58
CA LEU A 477 -17.70 -6.28 17.20
C LEU A 477 -19.08 -6.94 17.17
N GLN A 478 -19.26 -8.08 17.86
CA GLN A 478 -20.56 -8.73 17.98
C GLN A 478 -21.26 -8.34 19.29
N PHE A 479 -22.07 -7.29 19.21
CA PHE A 479 -22.81 -6.78 20.37
C PHE A 479 -23.81 -7.81 20.92
N HIS A 480 -24.41 -8.63 20.05
CA HIS A 480 -25.48 -9.58 20.39
C HIS A 480 -25.15 -10.70 21.39
N GLN A 481 -23.89 -10.91 21.77
CA GLN A 481 -23.49 -11.93 22.76
C GLN A 481 -24.15 -11.70 24.13
N PHE A 482 -24.46 -10.46 24.48
CA PHE A 482 -25.00 -10.08 25.79
C PHE A 482 -26.53 -9.90 25.81
N PHE A 483 -27.23 -10.14 24.70
CA PHE A 483 -28.64 -9.77 24.54
C PHE A 483 -29.51 -10.95 24.08
N TYR A 484 -30.81 -10.91 24.44
CA TYR A 484 -31.78 -12.00 24.26
C TYR A 484 -31.45 -13.28 25.05
N ASP A 485 -32.44 -14.18 25.19
CA ASP A 485 -32.48 -15.37 26.06
C ASP A 485 -31.11 -15.87 26.61
N ILE A 486 -31.03 -15.89 27.95
CA ILE A 486 -29.80 -15.82 28.76
C ILE A 486 -29.19 -17.21 28.89
N SER A 487 -28.59 -17.73 27.83
CA SER A 487 -27.61 -18.81 28.01
C SER A 487 -26.39 -18.23 28.72
N LEU A 488 -26.17 -18.64 29.97
CA LEU A 488 -25.06 -18.19 30.80
C LEU A 488 -23.70 -18.37 30.10
N PHE A 489 -23.58 -19.40 29.25
CA PHE A 489 -22.37 -19.68 28.46
C PHE A 489 -21.92 -18.50 27.59
N TYR A 490 -22.76 -17.96 26.71
CA TYR A 490 -22.35 -16.90 25.78
C TYR A 490 -22.01 -15.58 26.49
N ILE A 491 -22.62 -15.31 27.65
CA ILE A 491 -22.28 -14.16 28.49
C ILE A 491 -20.89 -14.34 29.10
N ILE A 492 -20.63 -15.49 29.73
CA ILE A 492 -19.31 -15.80 30.30
C ILE A 492 -18.24 -15.78 29.20
N TRP A 493 -18.52 -16.41 28.06
CA TRP A 493 -17.63 -16.42 26.90
C TRP A 493 -17.36 -15.00 26.38
N GLY A 494 -18.40 -14.19 26.20
CA GLY A 494 -18.27 -12.80 25.75
C GLY A 494 -17.44 -11.96 26.71
N LEU A 495 -17.69 -12.04 28.03
CA LEU A 495 -16.91 -11.32 29.04
C LEU A 495 -15.46 -11.80 29.10
N MET A 496 -15.24 -13.11 29.10
CA MET A 496 -13.91 -13.71 29.15
C MET A 496 -13.11 -13.35 27.89
N THR A 497 -13.73 -13.43 26.70
CA THR A 497 -13.05 -13.08 25.45
C THR A 497 -12.77 -11.58 25.37
N ALA A 498 -13.75 -10.72 25.69
CA ALA A 498 -13.61 -9.27 25.61
C ALA A 498 -12.64 -8.69 26.64
N PHE A 499 -12.67 -9.13 27.90
CA PHE A 499 -11.96 -8.49 29.01
C PHE A 499 -10.77 -9.28 29.54
N VAL A 500 -10.60 -10.55 29.14
CA VAL A 500 -9.45 -11.38 29.55
C VAL A 500 -8.61 -11.79 28.34
N ILE A 501 -9.17 -12.59 27.43
CA ILE A 501 -8.42 -13.20 26.33
C ILE A 501 -7.92 -12.14 25.34
N ILE A 502 -8.80 -11.29 24.80
CA ILE A 502 -8.40 -10.27 23.82
C ILE A 502 -7.40 -9.27 24.41
N PRO A 503 -7.56 -8.75 25.63
CA PRO A 503 -6.54 -7.93 26.27
C PRO A 503 -5.18 -8.64 26.37
N ILE A 504 -5.14 -9.88 26.90
CA ILE A 504 -3.89 -10.66 27.03
C ILE A 504 -3.24 -10.88 25.66
N LEU A 505 -4.02 -11.30 24.66
CA LEU A 505 -3.55 -11.49 23.29
C LEU A 505 -3.08 -10.17 22.68
N SER A 506 -3.76 -9.06 22.93
CA SER A 506 -3.40 -7.75 22.39
C SER A 506 -2.09 -7.22 22.97
N VAL A 507 -1.85 -7.46 24.26
CA VAL A 507 -0.59 -7.11 24.90
C VAL A 507 0.57 -7.92 24.30
N LYS A 508 0.39 -9.23 24.07
CA LYS A 508 1.46 -10.10 23.54
C LYS A 508 1.65 -10.00 22.03
N HIS A 509 0.56 -9.82 21.28
CA HIS A 509 0.50 -10.01 19.83
C HIS A 509 -0.10 -8.82 19.08
N GLY A 510 -0.25 -7.66 19.74
CA GLY A 510 -0.83 -6.47 19.12
C GLY A 510 -2.21 -6.73 18.52
N LYS A 511 -2.45 -6.22 17.32
CA LYS A 511 -3.74 -6.42 16.62
C LYS A 511 -3.75 -7.63 15.68
N ARG A 512 -2.89 -8.64 15.88
CA ARG A 512 -2.78 -9.82 14.96
C ARG A 512 -4.07 -10.60 14.77
N TYR A 513 -5.01 -10.55 15.72
CA TYR A 513 -6.33 -11.15 15.56
C TYR A 513 -7.04 -10.67 14.27
N CYS A 514 -6.89 -9.39 13.89
CA CYS A 514 -7.47 -8.81 12.67
C CYS A 514 -6.98 -9.45 11.36
N THR A 515 -5.89 -10.21 11.39
CA THR A 515 -5.22 -10.75 10.19
C THR A 515 -5.05 -12.27 10.23
N TRP A 516 -5.14 -12.89 11.40
CA TRP A 516 -5.03 -14.35 11.59
C TRP A 516 -6.36 -15.06 11.81
N ILE A 517 -7.33 -14.40 12.46
CA ILE A 517 -8.51 -15.08 13.02
C ILE A 517 -9.81 -14.42 12.54
N CYS A 518 -9.92 -13.09 12.57
CA CYS A 518 -11.15 -12.37 12.29
C CYS A 518 -11.69 -12.60 10.86
N GLY A 519 -12.91 -13.12 10.71
CA GLY A 519 -13.58 -13.30 9.41
C GLY A 519 -13.72 -12.00 8.60
N CYS A 520 -14.25 -10.93 9.20
CA CYS A 520 -14.34 -9.61 8.53
C CYS A 520 -12.95 -9.10 8.07
N GLY A 521 -11.94 -9.32 8.92
CA GLY A 521 -10.56 -9.04 8.58
C GLY A 521 -10.06 -9.93 7.46
N GLY A 522 -10.47 -11.19 7.42
CA GLY A 522 -10.07 -12.16 6.42
C GLY A 522 -10.58 -11.84 5.03
N LEU A 523 -11.82 -11.39 4.88
CA LEU A 523 -12.32 -10.97 3.56
C LEU A 523 -11.52 -9.79 3.01
N ALA A 524 -11.16 -8.85 3.90
CA ALA A 524 -10.26 -7.75 3.57
C ALA A 524 -8.85 -8.22 3.17
N GLU A 525 -8.29 -9.24 3.84
CA GLU A 525 -6.94 -9.80 3.53
C GLU A 525 -6.87 -10.58 2.24
N THR A 526 -8.00 -11.13 1.79
CA THR A 526 -8.07 -12.06 0.67
C THR A 526 -8.60 -11.37 -0.57
N VAL A 527 -9.84 -10.89 -0.52
CA VAL A 527 -10.47 -10.16 -1.63
C VAL A 527 -9.85 -8.78 -1.77
N GLY A 528 -9.69 -8.08 -0.64
CA GLY A 528 -9.13 -6.73 -0.59
C GLY A 528 -7.63 -6.62 -0.90
N ASP A 529 -6.92 -7.75 -0.93
CA ASP A 529 -5.47 -7.87 -1.20
C ASP A 529 -5.02 -7.15 -2.49
N ARG A 530 -5.90 -7.14 -3.50
CA ARG A 530 -5.60 -6.54 -4.81
C ARG A 530 -5.44 -5.03 -4.74
N TRP A 531 -6.05 -4.40 -3.75
CA TRP A 531 -6.16 -2.94 -3.65
C TRP A 531 -5.42 -2.35 -2.46
N ARG A 532 -4.48 -3.10 -1.85
CA ARG A 532 -3.63 -2.60 -0.73
C ARG A 532 -2.97 -1.26 -1.03
N HIS A 533 -2.49 -1.09 -2.27
CA HIS A 533 -1.82 0.13 -2.73
C HIS A 533 -2.69 1.38 -2.68
N LYS A 534 -4.02 1.23 -2.65
CA LYS A 534 -4.99 2.33 -2.60
C LYS A 534 -5.37 2.77 -1.19
N MET A 535 -4.85 2.09 -0.16
CA MET A 535 -5.16 2.45 1.22
C MET A 535 -4.71 3.90 1.51
N PRO A 536 -5.58 4.76 2.09
CA PRO A 536 -5.25 6.14 2.41
C PRO A 536 -4.02 6.27 3.33
N LYS A 537 -3.15 7.22 3.02
CA LYS A 537 -1.90 7.52 3.75
C LYS A 537 -1.88 9.00 4.13
N GLY A 538 -0.94 9.38 4.99
CA GLY A 538 -0.76 10.76 5.43
C GLY A 538 -1.63 11.17 6.63
N ARG A 539 -1.48 12.44 7.04
CA ARG A 539 -2.11 12.98 8.27
C ARG A 539 -3.63 12.96 8.23
N ARG A 540 -4.24 13.31 7.10
CA ARG A 540 -5.70 13.32 6.94
C ARG A 540 -6.29 11.92 7.09
N ALA A 541 -5.61 10.91 6.54
CA ALA A 541 -6.00 9.53 6.71
C ALA A 541 -5.82 9.05 8.16
N GLN A 542 -4.80 9.53 8.89
CA GLN A 542 -4.62 9.21 10.30
C GLN A 542 -5.67 9.88 11.19
N SER A 543 -6.09 11.11 10.88
CA SER A 543 -7.10 11.79 11.69
C SER A 543 -8.41 11.00 11.71
N TRP A 544 -8.81 10.37 10.60
CA TRP A 544 -10.02 9.52 10.54
C TRP A 544 -10.01 8.32 11.50
N GLU A 545 -8.86 7.94 12.07
CA GLU A 545 -8.80 6.88 13.08
C GLU A 545 -9.60 7.21 14.34
N TRP A 546 -9.98 8.47 14.59
CA TRP A 546 -10.88 8.82 15.70
C TRP A 546 -12.27 8.15 15.58
N MET A 547 -12.72 7.84 14.36
CA MET A 547 -14.05 7.28 14.10
C MET A 547 -14.25 5.91 14.79
N ASN A 548 -13.21 5.07 14.84
CA ASN A 548 -13.29 3.74 15.49
C ASN A 548 -13.43 3.88 17.02
N GLN A 549 -12.94 4.98 17.58
CA GLN A 549 -13.03 5.30 19.00
C GLN A 549 -14.44 5.74 19.34
N ALA A 550 -15.07 6.55 18.48
CA ALA A 550 -16.46 6.93 18.64
C ALA A 550 -17.40 5.72 18.61
N ILE A 551 -17.18 4.78 17.68
CA ILE A 551 -17.97 3.54 17.60
C ILE A 551 -17.73 2.66 18.83
N LEU A 552 -16.49 2.56 19.33
CA LEU A 552 -16.20 1.84 20.58
C LEU A 552 -16.92 2.44 21.80
N ILE A 553 -16.89 3.77 21.94
CA ILE A 553 -17.59 4.47 23.03
C ILE A 553 -19.09 4.20 22.92
N TRP A 554 -19.66 4.29 21.71
CA TRP A 554 -21.07 3.98 21.49
C TRP A 554 -21.41 2.53 21.85
N ALA A 555 -20.58 1.56 21.48
CA ALA A 555 -20.75 0.15 21.86
C ALA A 555 -20.73 -0.04 23.39
N PHE A 556 -19.84 0.65 24.11
CA PHE A 556 -19.84 0.64 25.58
C PHE A 556 -21.12 1.22 26.17
N VAL A 557 -21.53 2.42 25.73
CA VAL A 557 -22.75 3.08 26.21
C VAL A 557 -23.97 2.22 25.95
N ALA A 558 -24.11 1.67 24.73
CA ALA A 558 -25.19 0.77 24.40
C ALA A 558 -25.17 -0.50 25.27
N THR A 559 -23.99 -1.07 25.53
CA THR A 559 -23.85 -2.28 26.37
C THR A 559 -24.33 -1.99 27.80
N ILE A 560 -23.87 -0.88 28.38
CA ILE A 560 -24.24 -0.47 29.75
C ILE A 560 -25.74 -0.22 29.86
N LEU A 561 -26.32 0.55 28.92
CA LEU A 561 -27.75 0.87 28.94
C LEU A 561 -28.63 -0.37 28.87
N VAL A 562 -28.29 -1.32 27.98
CA VAL A 562 -29.08 -2.54 27.81
C VAL A 562 -28.88 -3.53 28.96
N CYS A 563 -27.64 -3.75 29.42
CA CYS A 563 -27.37 -4.59 30.59
C CYS A 563 -28.05 -4.03 31.85
N GLY A 564 -28.02 -2.70 32.02
CA GLY A 564 -28.75 -2.03 33.10
C GLY A 564 -30.25 -2.31 33.03
N ASN A 565 -30.86 -2.13 31.86
CA ASN A 565 -32.29 -2.45 31.66
C ASN A 565 -32.61 -3.92 32.00
N MET A 566 -31.77 -4.87 31.59
CA MET A 566 -31.99 -6.31 31.86
C MET A 566 -31.85 -6.67 33.34
N LEU A 567 -30.90 -6.06 34.06
CA LEU A 567 -30.68 -6.31 35.49
C LEU A 567 -31.77 -5.64 36.34
N PHE A 568 -32.08 -4.37 36.09
CA PHE A 568 -33.04 -3.62 36.89
C PHE A 568 -34.51 -3.94 36.56
N GLY A 569 -34.82 -4.28 35.31
CA GLY A 569 -36.17 -4.68 34.88
C GLY A 569 -36.63 -6.04 35.42
N LYS A 570 -35.71 -6.93 35.81
CA LYS A 570 -36.03 -8.19 36.51
C LYS A 570 -36.15 -8.05 38.03
N ILE A 571 -35.49 -7.06 38.62
CA ILE A 571 -35.43 -6.87 40.08
C ILE A 571 -36.60 -6.00 40.58
N TYR A 572 -37.03 -5.02 39.78
CA TYR A 572 -38.12 -4.10 40.15
C TYR A 572 -39.35 -4.33 39.26
N HIS A 573 -40.15 -5.34 39.60
CA HIS A 573 -41.44 -5.56 38.92
C HIS A 573 -42.55 -4.59 39.37
N ASN A 574 -42.35 -3.84 40.47
CA ASN A 574 -43.33 -2.87 40.98
C ASN A 574 -42.67 -1.48 41.20
N ASP A 575 -43.22 -0.47 40.52
CA ASP A 575 -43.15 0.98 40.83
C ASP A 575 -41.83 1.77 40.71
N ILE A 576 -41.10 1.65 39.59
CA ILE A 576 -40.12 2.69 39.17
C ILE A 576 -40.32 3.05 37.69
N ASN A 577 -41.42 3.77 37.39
CA ASN A 577 -41.99 3.88 36.03
C ASN A 577 -41.76 5.21 35.28
N HIS A 578 -40.61 5.89 35.40
CA HIS A 578 -40.35 7.02 34.46
C HIS A 578 -38.89 7.15 33.99
N TRP A 579 -37.92 7.05 34.90
CA TRP A 579 -36.49 7.17 34.53
C TRP A 579 -35.96 5.92 33.82
N PHE A 580 -36.35 4.72 34.26
CA PHE A 580 -35.90 3.46 33.65
C PHE A 580 -36.64 3.12 32.35
N GLY A 581 -37.88 3.57 32.16
CA GLY A 581 -38.62 3.43 30.89
C GLY A 581 -37.99 4.23 29.74
N PHE A 582 -37.43 5.41 30.03
CA PHE A 582 -36.68 6.17 29.04
C PHE A 582 -35.37 5.47 28.66
N LEU A 583 -34.60 4.98 29.65
CA LEU A 583 -33.34 4.27 29.41
C LEU A 583 -33.54 2.94 28.67
N SER A 584 -34.63 2.21 28.95
CA SER A 584 -34.98 0.99 28.24
C SER A 584 -35.34 1.26 26.77
N GLN A 585 -36.15 2.29 26.49
CA GLN A 585 -36.45 2.72 25.12
C GLN A 585 -35.20 3.21 24.38
N VAL A 586 -34.32 3.96 25.05
CA VAL A 586 -33.04 4.41 24.48
C VAL A 586 -32.13 3.21 24.22
N GLY A 587 -32.09 2.21 25.10
CA GLY A 587 -31.34 0.97 24.93
C GLY A 587 -31.83 0.15 23.74
N GLU A 588 -33.15 -0.04 23.59
CA GLU A 588 -33.72 -0.77 22.45
C GLU A 588 -33.53 -0.03 21.11
N LYS A 589 -33.75 1.30 21.08
CA LYS A 589 -33.44 2.11 19.89
C LYS A 589 -31.95 2.08 19.57
N SER A 590 -31.08 2.17 20.56
CA SER A 590 -29.62 2.08 20.36
C SER A 590 -29.21 0.73 19.80
N ARG A 591 -29.79 -0.38 20.30
CA ARG A 591 -29.59 -1.73 19.74
C ARG A 591 -30.00 -1.81 18.27
N TYR A 592 -31.15 -1.26 17.94
CA TYR A 592 -31.66 -1.23 16.57
C TYR A 592 -30.72 -0.45 15.64
N TRP A 593 -30.33 0.76 16.04
CA TRP A 593 -29.40 1.59 15.27
C TRP A 593 -28.00 0.98 15.17
N TYR A 594 -27.53 0.28 16.21
CA TYR A 594 -26.25 -0.43 16.20
C TYR A 594 -26.25 -1.56 15.18
N GLY A 595 -27.24 -2.45 15.18
CA GLY A 595 -27.35 -3.50 14.15
C GLY A 595 -27.46 -2.90 12.74
N TYR A 596 -28.22 -1.82 12.57
CA TYR A 596 -28.37 -1.16 11.27
C TYR A 596 -27.08 -0.51 10.76
N ILE A 597 -26.40 0.27 11.58
CA ILE A 597 -25.21 1.01 11.18
C ILE A 597 -23.99 0.09 11.17
N ALA A 598 -23.76 -0.70 12.22
CA ALA A 598 -22.58 -1.54 12.34
C ALA A 598 -22.65 -2.77 11.42
N ASP A 599 -23.71 -3.59 11.49
CA ASP A 599 -23.71 -4.89 10.79
C ASP A 599 -24.05 -4.80 9.30
N PHE A 600 -24.98 -3.91 8.91
CA PHE A 600 -25.39 -3.73 7.51
C PHE A 600 -24.46 -2.77 6.78
N TRP A 601 -24.44 -1.50 7.21
CA TRP A 601 -23.71 -0.46 6.49
C TRP A 601 -22.20 -0.63 6.66
N LEU A 602 -21.72 -0.69 7.89
CA LEU A 602 -20.29 -0.58 8.14
C LEU A 602 -19.54 -1.91 8.12
N VAL A 603 -20.16 -3.08 8.27
CA VAL A 603 -19.48 -4.39 8.11
C VAL A 603 -19.76 -5.00 6.73
N GLY A 604 -21.01 -4.95 6.27
CA GLY A 604 -21.45 -5.61 5.03
C GLY A 604 -21.21 -4.79 3.77
N VAL A 605 -22.00 -3.73 3.58
CA VAL A 605 -22.14 -3.08 2.27
C VAL A 605 -21.02 -2.08 1.99
N ILE A 606 -20.76 -1.14 2.90
CA ILE A 606 -19.82 -0.03 2.63
C ILE A 606 -18.39 -0.56 2.47
N PRO A 607 -17.79 -1.31 3.41
CA PRO A 607 -16.37 -1.63 3.29
C PRO A 607 -16.06 -2.44 2.04
N VAL A 608 -16.86 -3.47 1.76
CA VAL A 608 -16.63 -4.36 0.61
C VAL A 608 -16.77 -3.59 -0.71
N THR A 609 -17.74 -2.67 -0.78
CA THR A 609 -17.89 -1.73 -1.91
C THR A 609 -16.69 -0.80 -2.03
N LEU A 610 -16.11 -0.37 -0.91
CA LEU A 610 -14.98 0.57 -0.89
C LEU A 610 -13.61 -0.10 -1.13
N TYR A 611 -13.48 -1.43 -1.10
CA TYR A 611 -12.18 -2.10 -1.28
C TYR A 611 -11.42 -1.64 -2.54
N PRO A 612 -12.05 -1.52 -3.73
CA PRO A 612 -11.34 -1.10 -4.95
C PRO A 612 -10.91 0.37 -4.98
N PHE A 613 -11.31 1.16 -3.98
CA PHE A 613 -11.13 2.60 -3.91
C PHE A 613 -10.23 3.01 -2.74
N PHE A 614 -10.43 2.41 -1.57
CA PHE A 614 -9.74 2.76 -0.33
C PHE A 614 -8.97 1.57 0.29
N GLY A 615 -8.85 0.44 -0.41
CA GLY A 615 -8.15 -0.74 0.06
C GLY A 615 -8.98 -1.64 1.01
N GLY A 616 -8.49 -2.86 1.24
CA GLY A 616 -9.21 -3.90 1.98
C GLY A 616 -9.49 -3.57 3.46
N LYS A 617 -8.55 -2.92 4.16
CA LYS A 617 -8.64 -2.74 5.63
C LYS A 617 -9.22 -1.39 6.05
N VAL A 618 -9.99 -0.72 5.18
CA VAL A 618 -10.65 0.56 5.51
C VAL A 618 -11.55 0.43 6.76
N TRP A 619 -12.34 -0.64 6.87
CA TRP A 619 -13.15 -0.94 8.06
C TRP A 619 -12.29 -1.19 9.30
N CYS A 620 -11.28 -2.06 9.19
CA CYS A 620 -10.42 -2.42 10.32
C CYS A 620 -9.66 -1.22 10.89
N ARG A 621 -9.30 -0.24 10.05
CA ARG A 621 -8.60 0.97 10.49
C ARG A 621 -9.56 2.01 11.06
N TYR A 622 -10.68 2.29 10.39
CA TYR A 622 -11.49 3.46 10.71
C TYR A 622 -12.76 3.19 11.51
N TRP A 623 -13.30 1.98 11.46
CA TRP A 623 -14.66 1.76 11.98
C TRP A 623 -14.80 0.54 12.88
N CYS A 624 -13.87 -0.41 12.84
CA CYS A 624 -13.93 -1.61 13.68
C CYS A 624 -13.68 -1.29 15.17
N PRO A 625 -14.68 -1.44 16.06
CA PRO A 625 -14.51 -1.14 17.48
C PRO A 625 -13.59 -2.15 18.17
N LEU A 626 -13.57 -3.41 17.73
CA LEU A 626 -12.68 -4.44 18.26
C LEU A 626 -11.21 -4.13 17.93
N ALA A 627 -10.93 -3.60 16.74
CA ALA A 627 -9.58 -3.16 16.38
C ALA A 627 -9.09 -2.01 17.27
N LYS A 628 -10.00 -1.12 17.71
CA LYS A 628 -9.70 -0.05 18.66
C LYS A 628 -9.55 -0.56 20.09
N TRP A 629 -10.37 -1.53 20.49
CA TRP A 629 -10.24 -2.21 21.78
C TRP A 629 -8.87 -2.88 21.93
N MET A 630 -8.42 -3.62 20.90
CA MET A 630 -7.07 -4.20 20.87
C MET A 630 -5.97 -3.13 20.84
N GLU A 631 -6.19 -2.01 20.14
CA GLU A 631 -5.27 -0.87 20.16
C GLU A 631 -5.04 -0.35 21.58
N PHE A 632 -6.10 -0.17 22.37
CA PHE A 632 -6.01 0.38 23.71
C PHE A 632 -5.04 -0.43 24.59
N TRP A 633 -5.18 -1.76 24.59
CA TRP A 633 -4.33 -2.67 25.35
C TRP A 633 -2.92 -2.76 24.79
N SER A 634 -2.78 -2.94 23.48
CA SER A 634 -1.47 -3.07 22.81
C SER A 634 -0.66 -1.77 22.84
N LYS A 635 -1.31 -0.61 22.78
CA LYS A 635 -0.66 0.71 22.87
C LYS A 635 -0.10 0.97 24.27
N LYS A 636 -0.84 0.59 25.32
CA LYS A 636 -0.46 0.86 26.70
C LYS A 636 0.57 -0.14 27.24
N PHE A 637 0.37 -1.43 26.96
CA PHE A 637 1.16 -2.51 27.58
C PHE A 637 1.91 -3.38 26.58
N GLY A 638 1.66 -3.23 25.27
CA GLY A 638 2.28 -4.06 24.25
C GLY A 638 3.79 -3.80 24.10
N SER A 639 4.52 -4.89 23.87
CA SER A 639 5.97 -4.87 23.58
C SER A 639 6.29 -5.06 22.10
N LEU A 640 5.39 -5.67 21.33
CA LEU A 640 5.68 -6.08 19.95
C LEU A 640 5.88 -4.87 19.03
N ARG A 641 7.05 -4.83 18.39
CA ARG A 641 7.43 -3.82 17.41
C ARG A 641 8.12 -4.44 16.20
N ILE A 642 8.12 -3.68 15.11
CA ILE A 642 8.92 -3.95 13.92
C ILE A 642 10.12 -3.02 13.99
N ASP A 643 11.32 -3.62 13.93
CA ASP A 643 12.59 -2.92 13.95
C ASP A 643 13.10 -2.79 12.49
N SER A 644 14.00 -1.84 12.28
CA SER A 644 14.59 -1.58 10.96
C SER A 644 16.10 -1.41 11.04
N ASN A 645 16.84 -1.93 10.06
CA ASN A 645 18.27 -1.71 9.91
C ASN A 645 18.59 -0.52 8.96
N GLU A 646 19.88 -0.31 8.67
CA GLU A 646 20.35 0.82 7.86
C GLU A 646 20.29 0.63 6.34
N LYS A 647 19.95 -0.56 5.84
CA LYS A 647 19.94 -0.88 4.39
C LYS A 647 18.80 -0.22 3.60
N CYS A 648 18.00 0.65 4.22
CA CYS A 648 16.86 1.29 3.57
C CYS A 648 17.28 2.10 2.33
N ILE A 649 16.67 1.81 1.18
CA ILE A 649 16.90 2.51 -0.10
C ILE A 649 15.75 3.45 -0.50
N ILE A 650 14.76 3.66 0.37
CA ILE A 650 13.64 4.59 0.13
C ILE A 650 12.83 4.19 -1.15
N CYS A 651 12.70 2.89 -1.44
CA CYS A 651 11.94 2.41 -2.60
C CYS A 651 10.41 2.51 -2.42
N GLY A 652 9.92 2.60 -1.18
CA GLY A 652 8.50 2.79 -0.86
C GLY A 652 7.62 1.53 -0.92
N GLU A 653 8.15 0.37 -1.32
CA GLU A 653 7.34 -0.86 -1.49
C GLU A 653 6.68 -1.34 -0.18
N CYS A 654 7.36 -1.18 0.96
CA CYS A 654 6.79 -1.49 2.28
C CYS A 654 5.58 -0.60 2.62
N SER A 655 5.62 0.70 2.28
CA SER A 655 4.49 1.61 2.40
C SER A 655 3.41 1.35 1.35
N ARG A 656 3.81 0.96 0.13
CA ARG A 656 2.89 0.65 -0.98
C ARG A 656 1.99 -0.53 -0.63
N TYR A 657 2.55 -1.61 -0.11
CA TYR A 657 1.80 -2.81 0.27
C TYR A 657 1.27 -2.80 1.71
N CYS A 658 1.44 -1.70 2.45
CA CYS A 658 0.88 -1.59 3.79
C CYS A 658 -0.65 -1.59 3.73
N GLU A 659 -1.24 -2.63 4.30
CA GLU A 659 -2.66 -2.88 4.18
C GLU A 659 -3.55 -1.89 4.92
N VAL A 660 -3.02 -1.34 6.01
CA VAL A 660 -3.65 -0.27 6.78
C VAL A 660 -3.10 1.11 6.42
N GLY A 661 -2.27 1.24 5.39
CA GLY A 661 -1.86 2.56 4.87
C GLY A 661 -0.93 3.32 5.80
N ILE A 662 -0.03 2.62 6.48
CA ILE A 662 1.07 3.21 7.24
C ILE A 662 2.20 3.54 6.26
N ASP A 663 2.83 4.69 6.45
CA ASP A 663 4.08 5.01 5.76
C ASP A 663 5.27 4.32 6.44
N VAL A 664 5.38 3.01 6.21
CA VAL A 664 6.42 2.14 6.77
C VAL A 664 7.83 2.58 6.38
N MET A 665 8.01 3.09 5.16
CA MET A 665 9.29 3.56 4.62
C MET A 665 9.89 4.67 5.48
N SER A 666 9.08 5.61 5.98
CA SER A 666 9.56 6.69 6.84
C SER A 666 10.11 6.17 8.16
N PHE A 667 9.47 5.16 8.76
CA PHE A 667 10.02 4.49 9.94
C PHE A 667 11.33 3.77 9.62
N ALA A 668 11.36 3.02 8.51
CA ALA A 668 12.52 2.26 8.06
C ALA A 668 13.75 3.15 7.81
N LYS A 669 13.60 4.27 7.11
CA LYS A 669 14.74 5.16 6.80
C LYS A 669 15.26 5.90 8.04
N ASN A 670 14.37 6.19 8.99
CA ASN A 670 14.71 6.90 10.22
C ASN A 670 15.25 5.95 11.30
N GLN A 671 15.28 4.64 11.02
CA GLN A 671 15.63 3.59 11.98
C GLN A 671 14.76 3.65 13.24
N GLU A 672 13.48 3.96 13.05
CA GLU A 672 12.52 4.09 14.12
C GLU A 672 11.63 2.87 14.20
N ASN A 673 11.39 2.42 15.43
CA ASN A 673 10.56 1.25 15.62
C ASN A 673 9.09 1.66 15.49
N PHE A 674 8.35 0.92 14.68
CA PHE A 674 6.90 1.14 14.56
C PHE A 674 6.12 -0.03 15.16
N SER A 675 5.14 0.32 15.98
CA SER A 675 4.34 -0.59 16.80
C SER A 675 2.93 -0.04 16.97
N ASN A 676 2.09 -0.70 17.76
CA ASN A 676 0.78 -0.15 18.13
C ASN A 676 0.86 1.08 19.06
N LYS A 677 2.05 1.45 19.53
CA LYS A 677 2.26 2.69 20.30
C LYS A 677 2.11 3.95 19.44
N ASN A 678 2.57 3.87 18.20
CA ASN A 678 2.68 5.01 17.27
C ASN A 678 1.95 4.78 15.94
N THR A 679 1.35 3.62 15.69
CA THR A 679 0.65 3.31 14.42
C THR A 679 -0.57 2.40 14.62
N ALA A 680 -1.46 2.38 13.62
CA ALA A 680 -2.59 1.45 13.54
C ALA A 680 -2.22 0.02 13.07
N CYS A 681 -0.93 -0.37 13.15
CA CYS A 681 -0.40 -1.60 12.56
C CYS A 681 -1.16 -2.86 12.99
N ILE A 682 -1.59 -3.68 12.03
CA ILE A 682 -2.20 -5.00 12.30
C ILE A 682 -1.19 -6.15 12.28
N GLN A 683 0.10 -5.83 12.06
CA GLN A 683 1.21 -6.76 12.10
C GLN A 683 1.06 -7.94 11.14
N CYS A 684 0.50 -7.71 9.94
CA CYS A 684 0.36 -8.74 8.90
C CYS A 684 1.68 -9.17 8.24
N GLY A 685 2.79 -8.48 8.50
CA GLY A 685 4.12 -8.86 8.04
C GLY A 685 4.41 -8.61 6.55
N ILE A 686 3.41 -8.24 5.73
CA ILE A 686 3.62 -8.06 4.28
C ILE A 686 4.70 -7.01 3.96
N CYS A 687 4.78 -5.92 4.74
CA CYS A 687 5.84 -4.92 4.58
C CYS A 687 7.27 -5.48 4.75
N ILE A 688 7.43 -6.53 5.58
CA ILE A 688 8.68 -7.28 5.75
C ILE A 688 8.87 -8.21 4.54
N THR A 689 7.82 -8.95 4.16
CA THR A 689 7.85 -9.89 3.04
C THR A 689 8.29 -9.22 1.73
N VAL A 690 7.79 -8.01 1.45
CA VAL A 690 8.07 -7.27 0.19
C VAL A 690 9.32 -6.40 0.24
N CYS A 691 10.01 -6.29 1.37
CA CYS A 691 11.19 -5.45 1.47
C CYS A 691 12.33 -6.10 0.68
N PRO A 692 12.84 -5.47 -0.40
CA PRO A 692 13.88 -6.08 -1.23
C PRO A 692 15.29 -5.98 -0.60
N MET A 693 15.42 -5.29 0.52
CA MET A 693 16.71 -5.06 1.20
C MET A 693 16.73 -5.72 2.60
N ASP A 694 15.68 -6.50 2.93
CA ASP A 694 15.47 -7.10 4.24
C ASP A 694 15.71 -6.14 5.41
N VAL A 695 15.18 -4.92 5.26
CA VAL A 695 15.37 -3.83 6.24
C VAL A 695 14.56 -4.06 7.50
N LEU A 696 13.37 -4.65 7.35
CA LEU A 696 12.37 -4.74 8.40
C LEU A 696 12.33 -6.14 9.01
N SER A 697 12.21 -6.24 10.33
CA SER A 697 12.01 -7.51 11.02
C SER A 697 11.16 -7.35 12.26
N PHE A 698 10.50 -8.43 12.70
CA PHE A 698 9.87 -8.44 14.02
C PHE A 698 10.95 -8.44 15.12
N GLN A 699 10.68 -7.84 16.28
CA GLN A 699 11.65 -7.73 17.39
C GLN A 699 12.36 -9.04 17.78
N ASN A 700 11.62 -10.16 17.74
CA ASN A 700 12.13 -11.52 17.95
C ASN A 700 12.19 -12.34 16.65
N GLY A 701 11.93 -11.73 15.50
CA GLY A 701 12.07 -12.38 14.21
C GLY A 701 13.51 -12.33 13.75
N GLY A 702 14.02 -13.47 13.31
CA GLY A 702 15.25 -13.57 12.57
C GLY A 702 15.41 -12.62 11.41
N VAL A 703 16.67 -12.39 11.04
CA VAL A 703 17.02 -11.93 9.70
C VAL A 703 16.61 -13.04 8.72
N LYS A 704 16.05 -12.68 7.57
CA LYS A 704 15.86 -13.62 6.46
C LYS A 704 17.24 -14.11 6.04
N VAL A 705 17.51 -15.39 6.21
CA VAL A 705 18.64 -16.07 5.56
C VAL A 705 18.03 -17.18 4.72
N ASN A 706 18.21 -17.13 3.39
CA ASN A 706 17.69 -18.14 2.45
C ASN A 706 16.16 -18.39 2.53
N GLY A 707 15.36 -17.34 2.77
CA GLY A 707 13.89 -17.45 2.79
C GLY A 707 13.28 -17.96 4.10
N ASP A 708 14.10 -18.33 5.09
CA ASP A 708 13.64 -18.67 6.43
C ASP A 708 13.88 -17.52 7.43
N VAL A 709 12.89 -17.27 8.29
CA VAL A 709 13.00 -16.33 9.41
C VAL A 709 13.64 -17.10 10.58
N VAL A 710 14.95 -16.93 10.81
CA VAL A 710 15.70 -17.69 11.83
C VAL A 710 15.91 -16.88 13.11
N ASP A 711 15.29 -17.29 14.22
CA ASP A 711 15.41 -16.67 15.55
C ASP A 711 16.84 -16.19 15.90
N LYS A 712 16.92 -15.02 16.57
CA LYS A 712 18.17 -14.29 16.88
C LYS A 712 19.21 -15.06 17.74
N GLU A 713 18.89 -16.22 18.29
CA GLU A 713 19.83 -16.98 19.12
C GLU A 713 20.96 -17.66 18.33
N TYR A 714 20.89 -17.74 17.00
CA TYR A 714 21.93 -18.41 16.19
C TYR A 714 23.13 -17.54 15.77
N ILE A 715 23.19 -16.24 16.13
CA ILE A 715 24.31 -15.35 15.75
C ILE A 715 25.45 -15.34 16.79
N LYS A 716 25.39 -16.16 17.85
CA LYS A 716 26.45 -16.22 18.88
C LYS A 716 27.43 -17.40 18.77
N VAL A 717 27.39 -18.21 17.70
CA VAL A 717 28.31 -19.37 17.55
C VAL A 717 28.99 -19.41 16.17
N ALA A 718 29.24 -18.25 15.56
CA ALA A 718 30.10 -18.16 14.37
C ALA A 718 30.89 -16.84 14.37
N ALA A 719 31.63 -16.61 15.46
CA ALA A 719 32.81 -15.75 15.51
C ALA A 719 34.00 -16.64 15.83
#